data_AF-A0A3G2HU42-F1
#
_entry.id   AF-A0A3G2HU42-F1
#
_cell.length_a   1.000
_cell.length_b   1.000
_cell.length_c   1.000
_cell.angle_alpha   90.00
_cell.angle_beta   90.00
_cell.angle_gamma   90.00
#
_symmetry.space_group_name_H-M   'P 1'
#
loop_
_entity.id
_entity.type
_entity.pdbx_description
1 polymer ?
#
loop_
_entity_poly.entity_id
_entity_poly.type
_entity_poly.pdbx_seq_one_letter_code
_entity_poly.pdbx_strand_id
1 'polypeptide(L)'
;MSSSDRSASPDTRYQDALQLFNSSQFCAAIPVLEALLAQHPQHQASLSLIIKALINEKRPHEAREYLPRLKIQKDLTVRALAVDVYVACRDYTAAQALLEEEIKQKPSAMAVIKLSELHAKRGDLEGSRKLLRQAHRLAPKNDLILGKVIIDEHFNPNLDLAAIRQLQQDWQKRFAYTLQAAADTRRIASRTLRIGLLSDGFSNHPVTRMTSGALTRLSKKEFKLYAYSSTDKPDDLTEQLREHCHAWREIAAMSDDQLNQQIRRDRIDILIDMSGYHKGSRLRMLSMKPAPLIVKWVGGLNNTMGLDYIDYLISDRFESPEGTDSDYSEKLIRMPNGYISYIPPVYVPEVGPAPLNENGYITFGCFNNANKINEPTIQAWAAILKAVPNARLLLKGSLYEGEEFKQRIKDGFQTQGIDYKRLEFEGQSFHRELLNTYNQVDITLDPWPFSGGLTTLESMLMGVPVITLPGPTFASRHSTSHVSNAGYPQLVAQSWDHYVSLACLLAQDHALLASLRSEMRQVFLNSPVCDHDSFAQSLRQGLRAIWQRHCDGVAPAALGIQADHQVRFEDQESASLAVPLPKADDDQDFNFELKSPVVLIDHGARLLQDAKFEQLYETGALHVICFDPAATTQDLLLPLNRNRLQIVQQAVLGHGGAVSFQARLDNRQSGTLPPVMNASQELAQFDLTSIRLDDLERDAPIDWLMLADNYDNHALLSHAARTLEQALAVSIKVHFAPGDAQQLDLSQARDLLAPHGLEFYTLMAFDCESGYTDEQLKESHSGSRIHSAIALFLPRNTQDLPLERLEKLAFILHAYFGAHDYAQRLLTQHQHPKAEQYLRQARLRNLPSMTIPDIPAMTAAEIEFFESCLDQAQHYYEFGSGGSTKLAASMGLNVHGVESDRRWLEQLHAEVGQACKVNHVDIGPTREWGYPVDLRAADQFPHYSRSIHTQDLPFDLILVDGRFRVASTLESIDYVLEKGDPTSARIFIHDFWNRDFYKPVLEFLDAEKTVETAGLFKIKANINRERLNTVKTNFQQDYR
;
A
#
# COMPACT_ATOMS: atom_id res chain seq x y z
N MET A 1 -41.40 21.90 43.85
CA MET A 1 -40.39 22.96 43.71
C MET A 1 -39.17 22.30 43.07
N SER A 2 -38.67 22.73 41.91
CA SER A 2 -39.28 23.61 40.89
C SER A 2 -40.44 22.84 40.17
N SER A 3 -40.78 22.92 38.87
CA SER A 3 -40.43 23.82 37.74
C SER A 3 -41.61 23.87 36.73
N SER A 4 -41.44 24.66 35.68
CA SER A 4 -42.26 24.81 34.46
C SER A 4 -42.13 23.66 33.44
N ASP A 5 -43.24 23.01 33.06
CA ASP A 5 -43.46 22.55 31.66
C ASP A 5 -44.96 22.45 31.32
N ARG A 6 -45.62 23.61 31.26
CA ARG A 6 -46.92 23.75 30.58
C ARG A 6 -46.76 24.78 29.46
N SER A 7 -47.17 24.39 28.26
CA SER A 7 -47.15 25.15 27.00
C SER A 7 -45.79 25.46 26.36
N ALA A 8 -44.91 24.46 26.22
CA ALA A 8 -44.13 24.37 24.98
C ALA A 8 -45.10 24.21 23.79
N SER A 9 -44.89 24.91 22.68
CA SER A 9 -45.81 24.80 21.53
C SER A 9 -45.63 23.45 20.83
N PRO A 10 -46.61 23.01 19.99
CA PRO A 10 -46.46 21.79 19.18
C PRO A 10 -45.19 21.85 18.30
N ASP A 11 -44.85 23.06 17.82
CA ASP A 11 -43.63 23.30 17.06
C ASP A 11 -42.37 23.12 17.90
N THR A 12 -42.33 23.61 19.15
CA THR A 12 -41.15 23.44 20.03
C THR A 12 -40.81 21.97 20.24
N ARG A 13 -41.78 21.16 20.66
CA ARG A 13 -41.57 19.71 20.89
C ARG A 13 -41.28 18.94 19.60
N TYR A 14 -41.76 19.44 18.45
CA TYR A 14 -41.37 18.90 17.15
C TYR A 14 -39.92 19.24 16.79
N GLN A 15 -39.45 20.46 17.08
CA GLN A 15 -38.03 20.83 16.88
C GLN A 15 -37.10 20.04 17.80
N ASP A 16 -37.47 19.81 19.06
CA ASP A 16 -36.70 18.96 19.98
C ASP A 16 -36.53 17.53 19.42
N ALA A 17 -37.64 16.93 18.97
CA ALA A 17 -37.63 15.62 18.32
C ALA A 17 -36.85 15.60 16.99
N LEU A 18 -36.90 16.69 16.21
CA LEU A 18 -36.15 16.84 14.97
C LEU A 18 -34.65 16.99 15.23
N GLN A 19 -34.24 17.66 16.32
CA GLN A 19 -32.84 17.74 16.75
C GLN A 19 -32.31 16.38 17.19
N LEU A 20 -33.08 15.62 17.98
CA LEU A 20 -32.76 14.23 18.32
C LEU A 20 -32.63 13.35 17.06
N PHE A 21 -33.58 13.46 16.13
CA PHE A 21 -33.54 12.73 14.85
C PHE A 21 -32.31 13.07 14.01
N ASN A 22 -32.00 14.36 13.84
CA ASN A 22 -30.83 14.82 13.09
C ASN A 22 -29.51 14.43 13.76
N SER A 23 -29.52 14.19 15.07
CA SER A 23 -28.39 13.67 15.85
C SER A 23 -28.33 12.13 15.85
N SER A 24 -29.11 11.47 14.98
CA SER A 24 -29.28 10.01 14.89
C SER A 24 -29.75 9.31 16.17
N GLN A 25 -30.35 10.04 17.12
CA GLN A 25 -30.92 9.51 18.36
C GLN A 25 -32.39 9.09 18.15
N PHE A 26 -32.65 8.20 17.19
CA PHE A 26 -34.01 7.87 16.75
C PHE A 26 -34.85 7.26 17.88
N CYS A 27 -34.31 6.32 18.66
CA CYS A 27 -34.97 5.76 19.84
C CYS A 27 -35.37 6.82 20.89
N ALA A 28 -34.63 7.92 21.01
CA ALA A 28 -34.98 9.03 21.92
C ALA A 28 -36.02 9.98 21.29
N ALA A 29 -36.00 10.16 19.97
CA ALA A 29 -36.99 10.97 19.25
C ALA A 29 -38.40 10.35 19.26
N ILE A 30 -38.51 9.03 19.20
CA ILE A 30 -39.80 8.30 19.17
C ILE A 30 -40.75 8.70 20.32
N PRO A 31 -40.41 8.57 21.62
CA PRO A 31 -41.33 8.90 22.70
C PRO A 31 -41.73 10.39 22.75
N VAL A 32 -40.85 11.30 22.31
CA VAL A 32 -41.18 12.73 22.17
C VAL A 32 -42.24 12.94 21.09
N LEU A 33 -42.12 12.22 19.97
CA LEU A 33 -43.09 12.25 18.87
C LEU A 33 -44.41 11.58 19.25
N GLU A 34 -44.39 10.49 20.00
CA GLU A 34 -45.59 9.84 20.54
C GLU A 34 -46.35 10.75 21.49
N ALA A 35 -45.65 11.42 22.43
CA ALA A 35 -46.26 12.39 23.34
C ALA A 35 -46.89 13.58 22.61
N LEU A 36 -46.25 14.06 21.54
CA LEU A 36 -46.79 15.10 20.67
C LEU A 36 -48.00 14.61 19.85
N LEU A 37 -47.96 13.37 19.34
CA LEU A 37 -49.06 12.74 18.61
C LEU A 37 -50.24 12.32 19.50
N ALA A 38 -50.04 12.16 20.81
CA ALA A 38 -51.13 11.97 21.77
C ALA A 38 -51.95 13.27 21.95
N GLN A 39 -51.28 14.43 21.89
CA GLN A 39 -51.92 15.75 21.99
C GLN A 39 -52.46 16.25 20.63
N HIS A 40 -51.76 15.94 19.53
CA HIS A 40 -52.10 16.37 18.17
C HIS A 40 -52.14 15.19 17.18
N PRO A 41 -53.18 14.32 17.23
CA PRO A 41 -53.17 13.02 16.52
C PRO A 41 -53.03 13.06 15.00
N GLN A 42 -53.31 14.20 14.35
CA GLN A 42 -53.21 14.38 12.89
C GLN A 42 -51.96 15.15 12.43
N HIS A 43 -51.00 15.47 13.33
CA HIS A 43 -49.82 16.27 12.98
C HIS A 43 -48.91 15.54 11.98
N GLN A 44 -49.01 15.88 10.70
CA GLN A 44 -48.41 15.12 9.59
C GLN A 44 -46.87 15.11 9.62
N ALA A 45 -46.26 16.19 10.12
CA ALA A 45 -44.80 16.27 10.27
C ALA A 45 -44.29 15.27 11.32
N SER A 46 -44.94 15.19 12.49
CA SER A 46 -44.62 14.18 13.51
C SER A 46 -44.90 12.76 13.05
N LEU A 47 -46.00 12.51 12.34
CA LEU A 47 -46.29 11.19 11.75
C LEU A 47 -45.20 10.76 10.74
N SER A 48 -44.74 11.69 9.91
CA SER A 48 -43.67 11.42 8.95
C SER A 48 -42.33 11.18 9.64
N LEU A 49 -42.02 11.93 10.71
CA LEU A 49 -40.76 11.81 11.44
C LEU A 49 -40.69 10.56 12.31
N ILE A 50 -41.80 10.15 12.97
CA ILE A 50 -41.83 8.93 13.78
C ILE A 50 -41.71 7.68 12.91
N ILE A 51 -42.36 7.67 11.73
CA ILE A 51 -42.19 6.58 10.75
C ILE A 51 -40.74 6.49 10.30
N LYS A 52 -40.08 7.61 9.98
CA LYS A 52 -38.65 7.62 9.64
C LYS A 52 -37.79 7.11 10.80
N ALA A 53 -38.08 7.49 12.04
CA ALA A 53 -37.34 7.04 13.21
C ALA A 53 -37.49 5.52 13.40
N LEU A 54 -38.72 4.99 13.34
CA LEU A 54 -39.03 3.57 13.43
C LEU A 54 -38.39 2.73 12.31
N ILE A 55 -38.31 3.26 11.07
CA ILE A 55 -37.57 2.59 9.98
C ILE A 55 -36.08 2.48 10.31
N ASN A 56 -35.45 3.57 10.79
CA ASN A 56 -34.02 3.55 11.14
C ASN A 56 -33.72 2.62 12.33
N GLU A 57 -34.62 2.55 13.31
CA GLU A 57 -34.59 1.58 14.43
C GLU A 57 -34.97 0.15 14.03
N LYS A 58 -35.14 -0.15 12.73
CA LYS A 58 -35.54 -1.47 12.20
C LYS A 58 -36.87 -2.00 12.78
N ARG A 59 -37.81 -1.11 13.09
CA ARG A 59 -39.17 -1.39 13.61
C ARG A 59 -40.26 -1.07 12.56
N PRO A 60 -40.23 -1.67 11.34
CA PRO A 60 -41.12 -1.27 10.25
C PRO A 60 -42.58 -1.64 10.48
N HIS A 61 -42.87 -2.70 11.26
CA HIS A 61 -44.24 -3.10 11.59
C HIS A 61 -44.96 -2.05 12.44
N GLU A 62 -44.26 -1.43 13.38
CA GLU A 62 -44.81 -0.30 14.16
C GLU A 62 -44.96 0.94 13.28
N ALA A 63 -43.99 1.21 12.39
CA ALA A 63 -44.12 2.29 11.39
C ALA A 63 -45.37 2.13 10.51
N ARG A 64 -45.77 0.88 10.19
CA ARG A 64 -46.98 0.55 9.42
C ARG A 64 -48.27 0.99 10.13
N GLU A 65 -48.31 0.96 11.46
CA GLU A 65 -49.50 1.36 12.24
C GLU A 65 -49.82 2.86 12.12
N TYR A 66 -48.82 3.69 11.82
CA TYR A 66 -48.99 5.13 11.60
C TYR A 66 -49.45 5.48 10.17
N LEU A 67 -49.33 4.56 9.19
CA LEU A 67 -49.70 4.82 7.78
C LEU A 67 -51.17 5.26 7.58
N PRO A 68 -52.19 4.67 8.24
CA PRO A 68 -53.58 5.12 8.07
C PRO A 68 -53.84 6.56 8.54
N ARG A 69 -52.93 7.15 9.34
CA ARG A 69 -53.02 8.53 9.86
C ARG A 69 -52.34 9.54 8.91
N LEU A 70 -51.55 9.07 7.94
CA LEU A 70 -50.89 9.88 6.93
C LEU A 70 -51.81 10.14 5.72
N LYS A 71 -51.74 11.34 5.15
CA LYS A 71 -52.50 11.74 3.95
C LYS A 71 -51.86 11.25 2.64
N ILE A 72 -51.59 9.94 2.55
CA ILE A 72 -50.88 9.24 1.46
C ILE A 72 -51.43 9.57 0.05
N GLN A 73 -52.73 9.81 -0.08
CA GLN A 73 -53.36 10.13 -1.37
C GLN A 73 -53.08 11.54 -1.90
N LYS A 74 -52.57 12.47 -1.07
CA LYS A 74 -52.44 13.90 -1.42
C LYS A 74 -51.00 14.40 -1.58
N ASP A 75 -50.01 13.66 -1.11
CA ASP A 75 -48.61 14.09 -1.10
C ASP A 75 -47.69 12.93 -1.54
N LEU A 76 -46.93 13.16 -2.62
CA LEU A 76 -46.00 12.19 -3.19
C LEU A 76 -44.85 11.84 -2.22
N THR A 77 -44.43 12.77 -1.37
CA THR A 77 -43.39 12.56 -0.34
C THR A 77 -43.88 11.56 0.70
N VAL A 78 -45.16 11.70 1.10
CA VAL A 78 -45.84 10.83 2.06
C VAL A 78 -46.13 9.46 1.42
N ARG A 79 -46.48 9.42 0.12
CA ARG A 79 -46.62 8.17 -0.63
C ARG A 79 -45.30 7.42 -0.77
N ALA A 80 -44.20 8.11 -1.06
CA ALA A 80 -42.87 7.51 -1.12
C ALA A 80 -42.46 6.91 0.24
N LEU A 81 -42.75 7.60 1.35
CA LEU A 81 -42.52 7.08 2.70
C LEU A 81 -43.38 5.84 3.01
N ALA A 82 -44.64 5.82 2.56
CA ALA A 82 -45.50 4.65 2.71
C ALA A 82 -44.99 3.43 1.92
N VAL A 83 -44.51 3.65 0.69
CA VAL A 83 -43.82 2.62 -0.11
C VAL A 83 -42.60 2.09 0.64
N ASP A 84 -41.79 2.96 1.25
CA ASP A 84 -40.59 2.55 2.00
C ASP A 84 -40.95 1.71 3.25
N VAL A 85 -42.05 2.05 3.96
CA VAL A 85 -42.60 1.20 5.05
C VAL A 85 -43.06 -0.16 4.53
N TYR A 86 -43.85 -0.21 3.44
CA TYR A 86 -44.34 -1.47 2.88
C TYR A 86 -43.18 -2.35 2.40
N VAL A 87 -42.16 -1.79 1.75
CA VAL A 87 -40.93 -2.50 1.36
C VAL A 87 -40.18 -3.04 2.57
N ALA A 88 -40.07 -2.26 3.66
CA ALA A 88 -39.43 -2.69 4.90
C ALA A 88 -40.23 -3.78 5.65
N CYS A 89 -41.56 -3.75 5.57
CA CYS A 89 -42.45 -4.83 6.01
C CYS A 89 -42.50 -6.05 5.06
N ARG A 90 -41.78 -6.02 3.93
CA ARG A 90 -41.85 -7.00 2.82
C ARG A 90 -43.26 -7.15 2.19
N ASP A 91 -44.14 -6.16 2.35
CA ASP A 91 -45.45 -6.09 1.70
C ASP A 91 -45.31 -5.50 0.30
N TYR A 92 -44.67 -6.26 -0.59
CA TYR A 92 -44.36 -5.82 -1.96
C TYR A 92 -45.61 -5.58 -2.79
N THR A 93 -46.73 -6.25 -2.50
CA THR A 93 -48.02 -6.04 -3.15
C THR A 93 -48.60 -4.66 -2.85
N ALA A 94 -48.64 -4.23 -1.59
CA ALA A 94 -49.11 -2.88 -1.24
C ALA A 94 -48.18 -1.78 -1.79
N ALA A 95 -46.86 -2.01 -1.73
CA ALA A 95 -45.87 -1.10 -2.30
C ALA A 95 -46.02 -0.95 -3.83
N GLN A 96 -46.20 -2.06 -4.55
CA GLN A 96 -46.43 -2.09 -6.00
C GLN A 96 -47.75 -1.39 -6.37
N ALA A 97 -48.84 -1.65 -5.65
CA ALA A 97 -50.13 -1.02 -5.93
C ALA A 97 -50.06 0.52 -5.84
N LEU A 98 -49.38 1.06 -4.82
CA LEU A 98 -49.17 2.50 -4.67
C LEU A 98 -48.30 3.10 -5.80
N LEU A 99 -47.24 2.40 -6.21
CA LEU A 99 -46.37 2.88 -7.29
C LEU A 99 -47.05 2.78 -8.66
N GLU A 100 -47.82 1.74 -8.91
CA GLU A 100 -48.64 1.64 -10.12
C GLU A 100 -49.71 2.73 -10.17
N GLU A 101 -50.37 3.05 -9.05
CA GLU A 101 -51.31 4.17 -8.96
C GLU A 101 -50.59 5.52 -9.24
N GLU A 102 -49.42 5.73 -8.65
CA GLU A 102 -48.59 6.92 -8.92
C GLU A 102 -48.19 7.01 -10.39
N ILE A 103 -47.71 5.92 -10.99
CA ILE A 103 -47.31 5.88 -12.40
C ILE A 103 -48.52 6.10 -13.32
N LYS A 104 -49.70 5.57 -12.99
CA LYS A 104 -50.96 5.81 -13.74
C LYS A 104 -51.41 7.28 -13.63
N GLN A 105 -51.23 7.92 -12.47
CA GLN A 105 -51.58 9.33 -12.26
C GLN A 105 -50.57 10.30 -12.92
N LYS A 106 -49.28 10.04 -12.73
CA LYS A 106 -48.17 10.85 -13.28
C LYS A 106 -46.89 10.00 -13.33
N PRO A 107 -46.51 9.44 -14.50
CA PRO A 107 -45.27 8.69 -14.65
C PRO A 107 -44.06 9.51 -14.20
N SER A 108 -43.31 9.02 -13.23
CA SER A 108 -42.03 9.58 -12.79
C SER A 108 -40.95 8.52 -12.91
N ALA A 109 -39.75 8.91 -13.34
CA ALA A 109 -38.64 7.96 -13.45
C ALA A 109 -38.30 7.33 -12.07
N MET A 110 -38.43 8.09 -10.98
CA MET A 110 -38.20 7.60 -9.62
C MET A 110 -39.22 6.52 -9.20
N ALA A 111 -40.51 6.70 -9.49
CA ALA A 111 -41.52 5.69 -9.21
C ALA A 111 -41.29 4.41 -10.02
N VAL A 112 -40.89 4.54 -11.30
CA VAL A 112 -40.56 3.39 -12.16
C VAL A 112 -39.29 2.67 -11.67
N ILE A 113 -38.28 3.38 -11.15
CA ILE A 113 -37.10 2.76 -10.50
C ILE A 113 -37.51 2.01 -9.23
N LYS A 114 -38.30 2.61 -8.33
CA LYS A 114 -38.78 1.92 -7.13
C LYS A 114 -39.59 0.67 -7.49
N LEU A 115 -40.43 0.75 -8.53
CA LEU A 115 -41.18 -0.41 -9.03
C LEU A 115 -40.25 -1.48 -9.63
N SER A 116 -39.22 -1.08 -10.35
CA SER A 116 -38.18 -1.99 -10.84
C SER A 116 -37.47 -2.74 -9.71
N GLU A 117 -37.09 -2.02 -8.65
CA GLU A 117 -36.43 -2.59 -7.47
C GLU A 117 -37.36 -3.56 -6.71
N LEU A 118 -38.68 -3.30 -6.72
CA LEU A 118 -39.71 -4.25 -6.26
C LEU A 118 -39.80 -5.48 -7.15
N HIS A 119 -39.86 -5.34 -8.48
CA HIS A 119 -39.84 -6.48 -9.40
C HIS A 119 -38.60 -7.36 -9.17
N ALA A 120 -37.40 -6.77 -9.03
CA ALA A 120 -36.18 -7.52 -8.69
C ALA A 120 -36.29 -8.24 -7.34
N LYS A 121 -36.80 -7.58 -6.28
CA LYS A 121 -37.03 -8.20 -4.96
C LYS A 121 -38.02 -9.38 -5.00
N ARG A 122 -38.98 -9.37 -5.93
CA ARG A 122 -39.93 -10.45 -6.20
C ARG A 122 -39.39 -11.52 -7.17
N GLY A 123 -38.16 -11.35 -7.66
CA GLY A 123 -37.49 -12.26 -8.60
C GLY A 123 -37.80 -12.00 -10.07
N ASP A 124 -38.57 -10.96 -10.40
CA ASP A 124 -38.89 -10.58 -11.77
C ASP A 124 -37.83 -9.69 -12.41
N LEU A 125 -36.66 -10.30 -12.66
CA LEU A 125 -35.50 -9.63 -13.26
C LEU A 125 -35.80 -9.08 -14.67
N GLU A 126 -36.62 -9.77 -15.46
CA GLU A 126 -36.98 -9.30 -16.81
C GLU A 126 -37.94 -8.09 -16.77
N GLY A 127 -38.95 -8.11 -15.90
CA GLY A 127 -39.81 -6.95 -15.66
C GLY A 127 -39.04 -5.77 -15.08
N SER A 128 -38.12 -6.03 -14.14
CA SER A 128 -37.17 -5.03 -13.63
C SER A 128 -36.37 -4.38 -14.76
N ARG A 129 -35.70 -5.17 -15.61
CA ARG A 129 -34.94 -4.66 -16.77
C ARG A 129 -35.80 -3.81 -17.72
N LYS A 130 -37.03 -4.24 -18.02
CA LYS A 130 -38.00 -3.48 -18.82
C LYS A 130 -38.37 -2.14 -18.16
N LEU A 131 -38.55 -2.12 -16.84
CA LEU A 131 -38.84 -0.93 -16.05
C LEU A 131 -37.63 0.01 -15.97
N LEU A 132 -36.40 -0.47 -15.79
CA LEU A 132 -35.19 0.38 -15.88
C LEU A 132 -35.08 1.06 -17.25
N ARG A 133 -35.27 0.32 -18.34
CA ARG A 133 -35.32 0.88 -19.71
C ARG A 133 -36.51 1.83 -19.92
N GLN A 134 -37.60 1.71 -19.17
CA GLN A 134 -38.70 2.70 -19.16
C GLN A 134 -38.33 3.96 -18.34
N ALA A 135 -37.74 3.81 -17.16
CA ALA A 135 -37.25 4.92 -16.34
C ALA A 135 -36.22 5.76 -17.11
N HIS A 136 -35.33 5.09 -17.86
CA HIS A 136 -34.38 5.77 -18.73
C HIS A 136 -35.09 6.58 -19.84
N ARG A 137 -36.12 6.03 -20.48
CA ARG A 137 -36.93 6.78 -21.47
C ARG A 137 -37.71 7.96 -20.87
N LEU A 138 -38.12 7.88 -19.59
CA LEU A 138 -38.81 8.97 -18.89
C LEU A 138 -37.87 10.08 -18.42
N ALA A 139 -36.64 9.75 -18.02
CA ALA A 139 -35.61 10.71 -17.63
C ALA A 139 -34.31 10.45 -18.40
N PRO A 140 -34.29 10.69 -19.73
CA PRO A 140 -33.16 10.32 -20.59
C PRO A 140 -31.87 11.03 -20.22
N LYS A 141 -31.93 12.19 -19.54
CA LYS A 141 -30.77 12.95 -19.04
C LYS A 141 -30.30 12.56 -17.63
N ASN A 142 -30.80 11.48 -17.03
CA ASN A 142 -30.38 11.05 -15.70
C ASN A 142 -29.37 9.89 -15.81
N ASP A 143 -28.11 10.20 -15.52
CA ASP A 143 -27.00 9.28 -15.76
C ASP A 143 -26.94 8.15 -14.72
N LEU A 144 -27.45 8.35 -13.49
CA LEU A 144 -27.60 7.27 -12.51
C LEU A 144 -28.54 6.16 -13.01
N ILE A 145 -29.52 6.51 -13.85
CA ILE A 145 -30.42 5.51 -14.47
C ILE A 145 -29.71 4.78 -15.60
N LEU A 146 -28.95 5.48 -16.45
CA LEU A 146 -28.22 4.82 -17.54
C LEU A 146 -27.12 3.90 -16.99
N GLY A 147 -26.40 4.31 -15.93
CA GLY A 147 -25.46 3.45 -15.22
C GLY A 147 -26.14 2.18 -14.69
N LYS A 148 -27.30 2.31 -14.02
CA LYS A 148 -28.11 1.15 -13.61
C LYS A 148 -28.50 0.24 -14.79
N VAL A 149 -28.89 0.79 -15.94
CA VAL A 149 -29.22 0.01 -17.15
C VAL A 149 -27.99 -0.74 -17.67
N ILE A 150 -26.83 -0.09 -17.79
CA ILE A 150 -25.58 -0.72 -18.25
C ILE A 150 -25.19 -1.88 -17.32
N ILE A 151 -25.20 -1.67 -16.01
CA ILE A 151 -24.93 -2.72 -15.02
C ILE A 151 -25.93 -3.88 -15.16
N ASP A 152 -27.22 -3.59 -15.29
CA ASP A 152 -28.28 -4.60 -15.32
C ASP A 152 -28.14 -5.52 -16.54
N GLU A 153 -27.75 -5.00 -17.72
CA GLU A 153 -27.50 -5.84 -18.90
C GLU A 153 -26.41 -6.90 -18.66
N HIS A 154 -25.41 -6.68 -17.79
CA HIS A 154 -24.43 -7.73 -17.47
C HIS A 154 -25.01 -8.94 -16.71
N PHE A 155 -26.23 -8.83 -16.16
CA PHE A 155 -26.99 -9.97 -15.61
C PHE A 155 -27.91 -10.63 -16.64
N ASN A 156 -27.98 -10.14 -17.89
CA ASN A 156 -28.83 -10.69 -18.94
C ASN A 156 -28.17 -11.91 -19.58
N PRO A 157 -28.73 -13.14 -19.47
CA PRO A 157 -28.18 -14.32 -20.15
C PRO A 157 -28.25 -14.20 -21.68
N ASN A 158 -29.22 -13.44 -22.20
CA ASN A 158 -29.33 -13.10 -23.63
C ASN A 158 -28.52 -11.83 -23.91
N LEU A 159 -27.26 -11.81 -23.47
CA LEU A 159 -26.35 -10.67 -23.53
C LEU A 159 -26.10 -10.28 -25.00
N ASP A 160 -26.38 -9.02 -25.34
CA ASP A 160 -25.98 -8.45 -26.63
C ASP A 160 -24.83 -7.46 -26.41
N LEU A 161 -23.62 -7.87 -26.78
CA LEU A 161 -22.42 -7.04 -26.70
C LEU A 161 -22.52 -5.79 -27.58
N ALA A 162 -23.22 -5.86 -28.71
CA ALA A 162 -23.44 -4.68 -29.56
C ALA A 162 -24.41 -3.69 -28.89
N ALA A 163 -25.45 -4.18 -28.21
CA ALA A 163 -26.33 -3.33 -27.41
C ALA A 163 -25.60 -2.68 -26.21
N ILE A 164 -24.72 -3.42 -25.51
CA ILE A 164 -23.89 -2.85 -24.42
C ILE A 164 -22.93 -1.80 -24.97
N ARG A 165 -22.22 -2.08 -26.07
CA ARG A 165 -21.38 -1.06 -26.74
C ARG A 165 -22.19 0.16 -27.18
N GLN A 166 -23.43 -0.01 -27.64
CA GLN A 166 -24.29 1.12 -27.99
C GLN A 166 -24.69 1.96 -26.78
N LEU A 167 -25.03 1.32 -25.65
CA LEU A 167 -25.28 2.01 -24.38
C LEU A 167 -24.04 2.75 -23.88
N GLN A 168 -22.84 2.19 -24.07
CA GLN A 168 -21.56 2.81 -23.73
C GLN A 168 -21.21 3.99 -24.67
N GLN A 169 -21.53 3.92 -25.96
CA GLN A 169 -21.42 5.08 -26.86
C GLN A 169 -22.37 6.21 -26.45
N ASP A 170 -23.59 5.88 -26.01
CA ASP A 170 -24.57 6.85 -25.51
C ASP A 170 -24.22 7.36 -24.10
N TRP A 171 -23.43 6.60 -23.34
CA TRP A 171 -22.76 7.02 -22.11
C TRP A 171 -21.67 8.06 -22.43
N GLN A 172 -20.71 7.74 -23.31
CA GLN A 172 -19.62 8.63 -23.69
C GLN A 172 -20.12 9.99 -24.21
N LYS A 173 -21.12 9.99 -25.09
CA LYS A 173 -21.74 11.22 -25.62
C LYS A 173 -22.22 12.19 -24.53
N ARG A 174 -22.55 11.73 -23.32
CA ARG A 174 -23.00 12.60 -22.21
C ARG A 174 -21.83 13.27 -21.50
N PHE A 175 -20.78 12.51 -21.21
CA PHE A 175 -19.66 12.98 -20.42
C PHE A 175 -18.57 13.69 -21.24
N ALA A 176 -18.54 13.46 -22.57
CA ALA A 176 -17.63 14.13 -23.50
C ALA A 176 -17.74 15.67 -23.53
N TYR A 177 -18.87 16.25 -23.13
CA TYR A 177 -19.10 17.71 -23.20
C TYR A 177 -18.30 18.55 -22.17
N THR A 178 -17.64 17.94 -21.18
CA THR A 178 -17.01 18.66 -20.06
C THR A 178 -15.49 18.47 -19.98
N LEU A 179 -14.83 18.07 -21.07
CA LEU A 179 -13.38 17.90 -21.13
C LEU A 179 -12.66 19.26 -20.97
N GLN A 180 -12.34 19.59 -19.72
CA GLN A 180 -11.40 20.66 -19.39
C GLN A 180 -9.98 20.22 -19.75
N ALA A 181 -9.07 21.19 -19.92
CA ALA A 181 -7.63 20.86 -19.92
C ALA A 181 -7.29 20.13 -18.61
N ALA A 182 -6.51 19.05 -18.72
CA ALA A 182 -6.10 18.26 -17.57
C ALA A 182 -5.37 19.12 -16.53
N ALA A 183 -5.32 18.66 -15.28
CA ALA A 183 -4.53 19.34 -14.25
C ALA A 183 -3.06 19.42 -14.68
N ASP A 184 -2.51 20.63 -14.65
CA ASP A 184 -1.10 20.84 -14.96
C ASP A 184 -0.26 20.45 -13.74
N THR A 185 0.58 19.43 -13.93
CA THR A 185 1.47 18.85 -12.94
C THR A 185 2.85 18.75 -13.56
N ARG A 186 3.89 19.15 -12.81
CA ARG A 186 5.26 19.16 -13.31
C ARG A 186 5.71 17.75 -13.70
N ARG A 187 5.90 17.54 -15.00
CA ARG A 187 6.31 16.27 -15.64
C ARG A 187 7.75 15.87 -15.32
N ILE A 188 7.98 15.48 -14.08
CA ILE A 188 9.25 14.92 -13.61
C ILE A 188 9.02 13.43 -13.38
N ALA A 189 9.67 12.61 -14.18
CA ALA A 189 9.55 11.15 -14.12
C ALA A 189 9.98 10.58 -12.75
N SER A 190 11.08 11.10 -12.20
CA SER A 190 11.69 10.70 -10.92
C SER A 190 11.14 11.47 -9.70
N ARG A 191 9.89 11.94 -9.70
CA ARG A 191 9.29 12.60 -8.53
C ARG A 191 8.54 11.62 -7.63
N THR A 192 8.37 11.93 -6.34
CA THR A 192 7.38 11.25 -5.49
C THR A 192 5.98 11.53 -6.05
N LEU A 193 5.22 10.49 -6.39
CA LEU A 193 3.92 10.63 -7.06
C LEU A 193 2.80 10.86 -6.06
N ARG A 194 1.92 11.82 -6.35
CA ARG A 194 0.68 12.03 -5.58
C ARG A 194 -0.43 11.16 -6.20
N ILE A 195 -0.81 10.07 -5.53
CA ILE A 195 -1.84 9.12 -6.01
C ILE A 195 -3.16 9.38 -5.30
N GLY A 196 -4.20 9.73 -6.04
CA GLY A 196 -5.55 9.91 -5.53
C GLY A 196 -6.33 8.59 -5.57
N LEU A 197 -7.01 8.22 -4.50
CA LEU A 197 -7.85 7.03 -4.40
C LEU A 197 -9.29 7.48 -4.14
N LEU A 198 -10.18 7.27 -5.11
CA LEU A 198 -11.59 7.69 -5.03
C LEU A 198 -12.49 6.48 -4.75
N SER A 199 -13.16 6.45 -3.58
CA SER A 199 -14.15 5.42 -3.27
C SER A 199 -15.19 5.84 -2.24
N ASP A 200 -16.37 5.22 -2.28
CA ASP A 200 -17.31 5.11 -1.16
C ASP A 200 -17.13 3.83 -0.35
N GLY A 201 -16.29 2.89 -0.82
CA GLY A 201 -16.07 1.57 -0.23
C GLY A 201 -14.88 1.43 0.71
N PHE A 202 -14.37 2.53 1.30
CA PHE A 202 -13.25 2.54 2.25
C PHE A 202 -13.65 2.10 3.67
N SER A 203 -14.10 0.85 3.78
CA SER A 203 -14.42 0.12 5.03
C SER A 203 -14.28 -1.38 4.76
N ASN A 204 -14.80 -2.25 5.64
CA ASN A 204 -14.93 -3.69 5.44
C ASN A 204 -15.93 -4.05 4.31
N HIS A 205 -15.53 -3.70 3.09
CA HIS A 205 -16.25 -3.76 1.83
C HIS A 205 -15.30 -4.35 0.76
N PRO A 206 -15.81 -5.08 -0.27
CA PRO A 206 -15.00 -5.71 -1.30
C PRO A 206 -13.85 -4.84 -1.86
N VAL A 207 -14.11 -3.56 -2.14
CA VAL A 207 -13.10 -2.63 -2.68
C VAL A 207 -11.85 -2.57 -1.81
N THR A 208 -11.97 -2.28 -0.53
CA THR A 208 -10.80 -2.18 0.37
C THR A 208 -10.20 -3.55 0.60
N ARG A 209 -11.04 -4.58 0.83
CA ARG A 209 -10.61 -5.98 0.98
C ARG A 209 -9.76 -6.47 -0.19
N MET A 210 -9.99 -6.02 -1.40
CA MET A 210 -9.30 -6.43 -2.63
C MET A 210 -8.12 -5.52 -3.03
N THR A 211 -7.80 -4.48 -2.26
CA THR A 211 -6.80 -3.47 -2.69
C THR A 211 -5.89 -2.95 -1.59
N SER A 212 -6.34 -2.84 -0.34
CA SER A 212 -5.56 -2.19 0.71
C SER A 212 -4.26 -2.93 1.01
N GLY A 213 -4.21 -4.25 0.85
CA GLY A 213 -3.02 -5.06 1.14
C GLY A 213 -1.78 -4.63 0.36
N ALA A 214 -1.96 -4.28 -0.92
CA ALA A 214 -0.91 -3.74 -1.76
C ALA A 214 -0.73 -2.22 -1.58
N LEU A 215 -1.82 -1.46 -1.39
CA LEU A 215 -1.76 0.00 -1.22
C LEU A 215 -0.96 0.39 0.03
N THR A 216 -1.09 -0.33 1.14
CA THR A 216 -0.35 -0.04 2.39
C THR A 216 1.14 -0.35 2.29
N ARG A 217 1.56 -1.16 1.29
CA ARG A 217 2.96 -1.53 1.03
C ARG A 217 3.68 -0.61 0.03
N LEU A 218 2.98 0.31 -0.61
CA LEU A 218 3.62 1.29 -1.49
C LEU A 218 4.53 2.21 -0.66
N SER A 219 5.79 2.30 -1.05
CA SER A 219 6.80 3.11 -0.34
C SER A 219 6.36 4.58 -0.23
N LYS A 220 6.24 5.08 0.99
CA LYS A 220 5.93 6.50 1.28
C LYS A 220 7.00 7.47 0.75
N LYS A 221 8.21 6.99 0.41
CA LYS A 221 9.24 7.78 -0.30
C LYS A 221 8.88 8.02 -1.78
N GLU A 222 8.21 7.06 -2.40
CA GLU A 222 7.87 7.09 -3.83
C GLU A 222 6.43 7.52 -4.13
N PHE A 223 5.50 7.29 -3.19
CA PHE A 223 4.07 7.56 -3.37
C PHE A 223 3.48 8.25 -2.14
N LYS A 224 2.84 9.41 -2.35
CA LYS A 224 1.95 10.06 -1.36
C LYS A 224 0.50 9.68 -1.72
N LEU A 225 -0.17 8.85 -0.91
CA LEU A 225 -1.56 8.44 -1.16
C LEU A 225 -2.56 9.46 -0.58
N TYR A 226 -3.55 9.87 -1.37
CA TYR A 226 -4.63 10.78 -0.99
C TYR A 226 -5.97 10.06 -1.12
N ALA A 227 -6.66 9.79 -0.01
CA ALA A 227 -7.97 9.14 -0.04
C ALA A 227 -9.11 10.16 -0.12
N TYR A 228 -9.96 10.02 -1.13
CA TYR A 228 -11.20 10.79 -1.33
C TYR A 228 -12.39 9.89 -0.99
N SER A 229 -12.81 9.92 0.28
CA SER A 229 -13.80 9.00 0.83
C SER A 229 -15.23 9.57 0.83
N SER A 230 -16.19 8.79 0.32
CA SER A 230 -17.62 8.98 0.55
C SER A 230 -18.24 7.92 1.49
N THR A 231 -17.41 7.19 2.25
CA THR A 231 -17.87 6.09 3.13
C THR A 231 -18.73 6.60 4.27
N ASP A 232 -19.89 5.97 4.48
CA ASP A 232 -20.88 6.34 5.50
C ASP A 232 -20.72 5.60 6.84
N LYS A 233 -19.82 4.60 6.89
CA LYS A 233 -19.51 3.76 8.07
C LYS A 233 -18.01 3.42 8.10
N PRO A 234 -17.16 4.23 8.75
CA PRO A 234 -15.77 3.86 8.97
C PRO A 234 -15.66 2.67 9.95
N ASP A 235 -14.63 1.85 9.76
CA ASP A 235 -14.26 0.74 10.66
C ASP A 235 -12.73 0.58 10.73
N ASP A 236 -12.25 -0.45 11.43
CA ASP A 236 -10.81 -0.70 11.64
C ASP A 236 -10.00 -0.74 10.33
N LEU A 237 -10.60 -1.21 9.22
CA LEU A 237 -9.93 -1.26 7.92
C LEU A 237 -9.87 0.14 7.26
N THR A 238 -10.83 1.02 7.56
CA THR A 238 -10.76 2.45 7.23
C THR A 238 -9.59 3.12 7.96
N GLU A 239 -9.42 2.86 9.25
CA GLU A 239 -8.35 3.46 10.06
C GLU A 239 -6.96 2.98 9.58
N GLN A 240 -6.79 1.67 9.37
CA GLN A 240 -5.55 1.09 8.82
C GLN A 240 -5.17 1.72 7.47
N LEU A 241 -6.12 1.92 6.55
CA LEU A 241 -5.85 2.59 5.28
C LEU A 241 -5.51 4.07 5.49
N ARG A 242 -6.19 4.76 6.42
CA ARG A 242 -5.97 6.18 6.73
C ARG A 242 -4.57 6.47 7.26
N GLU A 243 -4.01 5.61 8.12
CA GLU A 243 -2.64 5.70 8.64
C GLU A 243 -1.55 5.59 7.55
N HIS A 244 -1.89 4.94 6.43
CA HIS A 244 -1.00 4.80 5.28
C HIS A 244 -1.17 5.94 4.26
N CYS A 245 -2.28 6.66 4.30
CA CYS A 245 -2.49 7.86 3.48
C CYS A 245 -1.66 9.05 3.97
N HIS A 246 -1.16 9.84 3.02
CA HIS A 246 -0.61 11.18 3.28
C HIS A 246 -1.72 12.19 3.62
N ALA A 247 -2.90 12.03 3.02
CA ALA A 247 -4.08 12.82 3.34
C ALA A 247 -5.38 12.02 3.19
N TRP A 248 -6.36 12.32 4.05
CA TRP A 248 -7.72 11.83 3.95
C TRP A 248 -8.68 13.02 3.73
N ARG A 249 -9.62 12.87 2.80
CA ARG A 249 -10.60 13.89 2.41
C ARG A 249 -11.99 13.26 2.46
N GLU A 250 -12.86 13.79 3.31
CA GLU A 250 -14.29 13.44 3.30
C GLU A 250 -15.01 14.24 2.21
N ILE A 251 -15.53 13.53 1.20
CA ILE A 251 -16.07 14.14 -0.03
C ILE A 251 -17.58 13.91 -0.22
N ALA A 252 -18.24 13.30 0.77
CA ALA A 252 -19.67 12.97 0.71
C ALA A 252 -20.57 14.21 0.54
N ALA A 253 -20.17 15.35 1.14
CA ALA A 253 -20.90 16.62 1.06
C ALA A 253 -20.39 17.57 -0.06
N MET A 254 -19.34 17.20 -0.80
CA MET A 254 -18.77 18.04 -1.85
C MET A 254 -19.51 17.85 -3.18
N SER A 255 -19.73 18.95 -3.92
CA SER A 255 -20.15 18.89 -5.32
C SER A 255 -19.02 18.40 -6.23
N ASP A 256 -19.36 17.96 -7.45
CA ASP A 256 -18.36 17.58 -8.47
C ASP A 256 -17.35 18.72 -8.75
N ASP A 257 -17.82 19.97 -8.81
CA ASP A 257 -16.97 21.14 -9.03
C ASP A 257 -16.02 21.42 -7.85
N GLN A 258 -16.53 21.28 -6.61
CA GLN A 258 -15.71 21.42 -5.39
C GLN A 258 -14.65 20.32 -5.31
N LEU A 259 -15.01 19.08 -5.65
CA LEU A 259 -14.12 17.94 -5.64
C LEU A 259 -13.05 18.03 -6.74
N ASN A 260 -13.42 18.45 -7.96
CA ASN A 260 -12.46 18.76 -9.03
C ASN A 260 -11.46 19.83 -8.58
N GLN A 261 -11.93 20.94 -7.98
CA GLN A 261 -11.04 21.96 -7.43
C GLN A 261 -10.15 21.42 -6.31
N GLN A 262 -10.67 20.56 -5.44
CA GLN A 262 -9.90 19.98 -4.34
C GLN A 262 -8.78 19.06 -4.85
N ILE A 263 -9.08 18.13 -5.76
CA ILE A 263 -8.09 17.22 -6.35
C ILE A 263 -7.02 18.01 -7.13
N ARG A 264 -7.41 19.08 -7.85
CA ARG A 264 -6.46 19.98 -8.52
C ARG A 264 -5.58 20.78 -7.55
N ARG A 265 -6.09 21.14 -6.36
CA ARG A 265 -5.29 21.77 -5.27
C ARG A 265 -4.33 20.78 -4.63
N ASP A 266 -4.78 19.55 -4.38
CA ASP A 266 -3.96 18.44 -3.90
C ASP A 266 -2.90 17.98 -4.94
N ARG A 267 -3.00 18.46 -6.20
CA ARG A 267 -2.08 18.20 -7.32
C ARG A 267 -1.81 16.71 -7.57
N ILE A 268 -2.88 15.94 -7.63
CA ILE A 268 -2.85 14.50 -7.90
C ILE A 268 -2.28 14.22 -9.30
N ASP A 269 -1.30 13.32 -9.37
CA ASP A 269 -0.63 12.85 -10.59
C ASP A 269 -1.42 11.71 -11.25
N ILE A 270 -1.89 10.76 -10.44
CA ILE A 270 -2.69 9.62 -10.91
C ILE A 270 -3.90 9.49 -10.01
N LEU A 271 -5.10 9.64 -10.58
CA LEU A 271 -6.36 9.47 -9.86
C LEU A 271 -6.97 8.10 -10.20
N ILE A 272 -7.11 7.25 -9.19
CA ILE A 272 -7.67 5.90 -9.32
C ILE A 272 -9.15 5.93 -8.92
N ASP A 273 -10.06 5.64 -9.87
CA ASP A 273 -11.49 5.44 -9.61
C ASP A 273 -11.78 4.02 -9.14
N MET A 274 -12.31 3.93 -7.91
CA MET A 274 -12.69 2.69 -7.24
C MET A 274 -14.19 2.68 -6.86
N SER A 275 -15.03 3.50 -7.53
CA SER A 275 -16.50 3.45 -7.40
C SER A 275 -17.22 3.14 -8.72
N GLY A 276 -16.69 3.54 -9.88
CA GLY A 276 -17.22 3.15 -11.19
C GLY A 276 -18.69 3.54 -11.38
N TYR A 277 -19.54 2.60 -11.78
CA TYR A 277 -20.98 2.82 -12.00
C TYR A 277 -21.86 2.77 -10.72
N HIS A 278 -21.31 2.51 -9.53
CA HIS A 278 -22.10 2.29 -8.31
C HIS A 278 -22.53 3.58 -7.58
N LYS A 279 -23.11 3.43 -6.38
CA LYS A 279 -23.16 4.49 -5.36
C LYS A 279 -21.75 5.09 -5.20
N GLY A 280 -21.66 6.36 -4.82
CA GLY A 280 -20.37 7.05 -4.72
C GLY A 280 -19.76 7.54 -6.04
N SER A 281 -20.21 7.05 -7.20
CA SER A 281 -19.69 7.46 -8.52
C SER A 281 -19.54 8.98 -8.68
N ARG A 282 -18.41 9.40 -9.27
CA ARG A 282 -18.08 10.80 -9.61
C ARG A 282 -17.66 10.94 -11.07
N LEU A 283 -18.23 10.14 -11.97
CA LEU A 283 -17.82 10.11 -13.40
C LEU A 283 -17.94 11.48 -14.10
N ARG A 284 -18.84 12.37 -13.65
CA ARG A 284 -18.91 13.77 -14.10
C ARG A 284 -17.72 14.62 -13.64
N MET A 285 -17.27 14.46 -12.39
CA MET A 285 -16.07 15.12 -11.87
C MET A 285 -14.82 14.62 -12.61
N LEU A 286 -14.73 13.31 -12.86
CA LEU A 286 -13.64 12.70 -13.63
C LEU A 286 -13.57 13.24 -15.08
N SER A 287 -14.71 13.53 -15.71
CA SER A 287 -14.71 14.13 -17.06
C SER A 287 -14.14 15.54 -17.12
N MET A 288 -14.01 16.23 -15.97
CA MET A 288 -13.30 17.51 -15.84
C MET A 288 -11.77 17.35 -15.79
N LYS A 289 -11.22 16.13 -15.99
CA LYS A 289 -9.79 15.78 -15.90
C LYS A 289 -9.06 16.44 -14.70
N PRO A 290 -9.45 16.11 -13.46
CA PRO A 290 -8.90 16.68 -12.23
C PRO A 290 -7.44 16.28 -11.94
N ALA A 291 -6.94 15.26 -12.63
CA ALA A 291 -5.57 14.74 -12.62
C ALA A 291 -5.12 14.50 -14.09
N PRO A 292 -3.82 14.45 -14.40
CA PRO A 292 -3.32 14.24 -15.76
C PRO A 292 -3.47 12.79 -16.24
N LEU A 293 -3.53 11.82 -15.32
CA LEU A 293 -3.86 10.42 -15.59
C LEU A 293 -5.02 9.96 -14.68
N ILE A 294 -6.01 9.31 -15.29
CA ILE A 294 -7.14 8.67 -14.59
C ILE A 294 -7.12 7.17 -14.86
N VAL A 295 -7.17 6.37 -13.80
CA VAL A 295 -7.07 4.90 -13.87
C VAL A 295 -8.33 4.28 -13.25
N LYS A 296 -8.92 3.29 -13.92
CA LYS A 296 -10.01 2.49 -13.35
C LYS A 296 -9.45 1.25 -12.64
N TRP A 297 -9.84 1.02 -11.38
CA TRP A 297 -9.48 -0.20 -10.65
C TRP A 297 -10.54 -0.58 -9.61
N VAL A 298 -10.96 -1.86 -9.63
CA VAL A 298 -12.03 -2.44 -8.78
C VAL A 298 -13.32 -1.58 -8.72
N GLY A 299 -14.26 -1.93 -7.84
CA GLY A 299 -15.40 -1.08 -7.45
C GLY A 299 -16.27 -0.56 -8.59
N GLY A 300 -17.35 -1.29 -8.93
CA GLY A 300 -18.21 -0.93 -10.06
C GLY A 300 -17.57 -1.15 -11.43
N LEU A 301 -16.48 -1.92 -11.47
CA LEU A 301 -15.80 -2.40 -12.65
C LEU A 301 -16.48 -3.69 -13.14
N ASN A 302 -17.42 -3.55 -14.07
CA ASN A 302 -18.15 -4.68 -14.68
C ASN A 302 -17.73 -4.93 -16.15
N ASN A 303 -17.12 -3.92 -16.78
CA ASN A 303 -16.54 -3.95 -18.12
C ASN A 303 -15.73 -2.66 -18.32
N THR A 304 -15.25 -2.40 -19.55
CA THR A 304 -14.91 -1.04 -20.03
C THR A 304 -15.89 0.02 -19.50
N MET A 305 -15.37 1.13 -19.01
CA MET A 305 -16.19 2.27 -18.59
C MET A 305 -16.79 3.01 -19.80
N GLY A 306 -16.21 2.84 -20.99
CA GLY A 306 -16.65 3.48 -22.23
C GLY A 306 -16.49 4.99 -22.18
N LEU A 307 -15.33 5.49 -21.72
CA LEU A 307 -15.09 6.90 -21.43
C LEU A 307 -13.65 7.33 -21.79
N ASP A 308 -13.48 8.12 -22.85
CA ASP A 308 -12.17 8.54 -23.41
C ASP A 308 -11.30 9.41 -22.47
N TYR A 309 -11.79 9.75 -21.27
CA TYR A 309 -11.03 10.47 -20.24
C TYR A 309 -10.51 9.58 -19.12
N ILE A 310 -10.81 8.27 -19.14
CA ILE A 310 -10.17 7.28 -18.28
C ILE A 310 -9.06 6.65 -19.11
N ASP A 311 -7.81 6.96 -18.77
CA ASP A 311 -6.67 6.64 -19.63
C ASP A 311 -6.27 5.16 -19.53
N TYR A 312 -6.42 4.55 -18.34
CA TYR A 312 -6.04 3.15 -18.08
C TYR A 312 -7.05 2.37 -17.23
N LEU A 313 -7.01 1.04 -17.31
CA LEU A 313 -7.81 0.11 -16.49
C LEU A 313 -6.94 -1.06 -16.02
N ILE A 314 -6.90 -1.30 -14.70
CA ILE A 314 -6.12 -2.41 -14.10
C ILE A 314 -6.91 -3.72 -14.18
N SER A 315 -6.31 -4.71 -14.84
CA SER A 315 -6.87 -6.04 -15.16
C SER A 315 -5.77 -7.12 -15.08
N ASP A 316 -6.05 -8.33 -15.56
CA ASP A 316 -5.08 -9.42 -15.75
C ASP A 316 -5.41 -10.26 -17.00
N ARG A 317 -4.56 -11.24 -17.31
CA ARG A 317 -4.68 -12.11 -18.51
C ARG A 317 -5.91 -13.04 -18.54
N PHE A 318 -6.51 -13.35 -17.39
CA PHE A 318 -7.70 -14.18 -17.30
C PHE A 318 -8.96 -13.32 -17.36
N GLU A 319 -8.93 -12.16 -16.71
CA GLU A 319 -10.02 -11.18 -16.64
C GLU A 319 -10.23 -10.46 -17.99
N SER A 320 -9.13 -9.97 -18.60
CA SER A 320 -9.11 -9.38 -19.94
C SER A 320 -8.03 -10.07 -20.81
N PRO A 321 -8.35 -11.21 -21.46
CA PRO A 321 -7.42 -11.94 -22.32
C PRO A 321 -6.76 -11.11 -23.41
N GLU A 322 -5.66 -11.61 -23.97
CA GLU A 322 -5.05 -11.04 -25.17
C GLU A 322 -6.05 -11.00 -26.33
N GLY A 323 -5.98 -9.93 -27.13
CA GLY A 323 -6.90 -9.70 -28.25
C GLY A 323 -8.25 -9.08 -27.86
N THR A 324 -8.52 -8.83 -26.57
CA THR A 324 -9.74 -8.10 -26.13
C THR A 324 -9.55 -6.58 -26.03
N ASP A 325 -8.35 -6.05 -26.30
CA ASP A 325 -8.01 -4.62 -26.11
C ASP A 325 -8.93 -3.67 -26.90
N SER A 326 -9.45 -4.09 -28.07
CA SER A 326 -10.42 -3.31 -28.85
C SER A 326 -11.81 -3.19 -28.21
N ASP A 327 -12.09 -3.96 -27.15
CA ASP A 327 -13.33 -3.89 -26.39
C ASP A 327 -13.30 -2.85 -25.26
N TYR A 328 -12.14 -2.23 -25.01
CA TYR A 328 -11.93 -1.25 -23.94
C TYR A 328 -11.62 0.13 -24.52
N SER A 329 -12.14 1.19 -23.87
CA SER A 329 -11.76 2.57 -24.18
C SER A 329 -10.43 2.94 -23.52
N GLU A 330 -10.23 2.40 -22.32
CA GLU A 330 -9.06 2.52 -21.48
C GLU A 330 -7.95 1.59 -21.97
N LYS A 331 -6.70 1.99 -21.76
CA LYS A 331 -5.56 1.09 -21.98
C LYS A 331 -5.40 0.11 -20.83
N LEU A 332 -5.39 -1.18 -21.15
CA LEU A 332 -5.31 -2.24 -20.14
C LEU A 332 -3.92 -2.30 -19.51
N ILE A 333 -3.87 -2.21 -18.17
CA ILE A 333 -2.70 -2.58 -17.36
C ILE A 333 -2.94 -4.02 -16.90
N ARG A 334 -2.26 -4.99 -17.54
CA ARG A 334 -2.38 -6.41 -17.22
C ARG A 334 -1.34 -6.79 -16.17
N MET A 335 -1.83 -7.03 -14.96
CA MET A 335 -1.06 -7.56 -13.83
C MET A 335 -0.69 -9.03 -14.06
N PRO A 336 0.46 -9.52 -13.54
CA PRO A 336 0.96 -10.85 -13.90
C PRO A 336 0.14 -12.00 -13.31
N ASN A 337 -0.35 -11.83 -12.08
CA ASN A 337 -0.90 -12.91 -11.24
C ASN A 337 -2.25 -12.55 -10.59
N GLY A 338 -3.07 -11.75 -11.28
CA GLY A 338 -4.39 -11.31 -10.81
C GLY A 338 -4.51 -9.79 -10.71
N TYR A 339 -5.73 -9.26 -10.87
CA TYR A 339 -6.02 -7.82 -10.81
C TYR A 339 -6.32 -7.26 -9.40
N ILE A 340 -6.25 -8.09 -8.35
CA ILE A 340 -6.56 -7.71 -6.95
C ILE A 340 -5.47 -8.19 -5.97
N SER A 341 -5.48 -7.61 -4.77
CA SER A 341 -4.70 -8.07 -3.60
C SER A 341 -5.62 -8.22 -2.39
N TYR A 342 -6.05 -9.45 -2.10
CA TYR A 342 -7.13 -9.75 -1.15
C TYR A 342 -6.64 -9.96 0.29
N ILE A 343 -7.14 -9.17 1.24
CA ILE A 343 -6.94 -9.38 2.68
C ILE A 343 -8.12 -10.15 3.28
N PRO A 344 -7.93 -11.40 3.76
CA PRO A 344 -8.94 -12.13 4.53
C PRO A 344 -9.39 -11.38 5.80
N PRO A 345 -10.65 -11.52 6.24
CA PRO A 345 -11.10 -10.95 7.50
C PRO A 345 -10.45 -11.66 8.70
N VAL A 346 -10.03 -10.93 9.74
CA VAL A 346 -9.40 -11.51 10.95
C VAL A 346 -10.29 -12.48 11.76
N TYR A 347 -11.58 -12.56 11.41
CA TYR A 347 -12.59 -13.37 12.07
C TYR A 347 -13.07 -14.58 11.23
N VAL A 348 -12.23 -15.09 10.30
CA VAL A 348 -12.56 -16.31 9.54
C VAL A 348 -12.89 -17.46 10.49
N PRO A 349 -14.01 -18.19 10.31
CA PRO A 349 -14.26 -19.44 11.01
C PRO A 349 -13.26 -20.55 10.60
N GLU A 350 -13.13 -21.59 11.41
CA GLU A 350 -12.38 -22.79 11.03
C GLU A 350 -13.03 -23.52 9.84
N VAL A 351 -12.21 -24.22 9.04
CA VAL A 351 -12.73 -25.16 8.04
C VAL A 351 -13.17 -26.44 8.75
N GLY A 352 -14.47 -26.71 8.75
CA GLY A 352 -15.01 -27.98 9.25
C GLY A 352 -14.68 -29.17 8.33
N PRO A 353 -14.93 -30.42 8.75
CA PRO A 353 -14.84 -31.58 7.86
C PRO A 353 -15.76 -31.44 6.64
N ALA A 354 -15.57 -32.27 5.62
CA ALA A 354 -16.43 -32.25 4.43
C ALA A 354 -17.89 -32.61 4.80
N PRO A 355 -18.89 -31.74 4.53
CA PRO A 355 -20.28 -31.97 4.90
C PRO A 355 -20.83 -33.31 4.41
N LEU A 356 -20.38 -33.80 3.25
CA LEU A 356 -20.74 -35.12 2.71
C LEU A 356 -20.52 -36.28 3.70
N ASN A 357 -19.52 -36.17 4.60
CA ASN A 357 -19.21 -37.21 5.59
C ASN A 357 -20.25 -37.29 6.72
N GLU A 358 -20.86 -36.16 7.09
CA GLU A 358 -21.88 -36.10 8.15
C GLU A 358 -23.29 -36.28 7.57
N ASN A 359 -23.54 -35.72 6.39
CA ASN A 359 -24.84 -35.70 5.73
C ASN A 359 -25.13 -36.95 4.88
N GLY A 360 -24.10 -37.61 4.36
CA GLY A 360 -24.23 -38.74 3.43
C GLY A 360 -24.68 -38.35 2.01
N TYR A 361 -24.65 -37.06 1.67
CA TYR A 361 -24.94 -36.53 0.33
C TYR A 361 -24.11 -35.26 0.07
N ILE A 362 -23.86 -34.96 -1.19
CA ILE A 362 -23.16 -33.74 -1.64
C ILE A 362 -24.07 -32.51 -1.51
N THR A 363 -23.58 -31.44 -0.89
CA THR A 363 -24.22 -30.12 -0.91
C THR A 363 -23.47 -29.19 -1.88
N PHE A 364 -24.12 -28.86 -2.98
CA PHE A 364 -23.72 -27.74 -3.83
C PHE A 364 -24.15 -26.42 -3.19
N GLY A 365 -23.36 -25.35 -3.34
CA GLY A 365 -23.65 -24.04 -2.77
C GLY A 365 -23.55 -22.90 -3.76
N CYS A 366 -24.35 -21.85 -3.56
CA CYS A 366 -24.17 -20.57 -4.24
C CYS A 366 -24.64 -19.40 -3.37
N PHE A 367 -23.69 -18.60 -2.86
CA PHE A 367 -23.96 -17.44 -1.99
C PHE A 367 -23.87 -16.11 -2.76
N ASN A 368 -23.81 -16.18 -4.09
CA ASN A 368 -23.86 -15.03 -4.98
C ASN A 368 -25.20 -14.27 -4.85
N ASN A 369 -25.19 -12.98 -5.18
CA ASN A 369 -26.43 -12.20 -5.30
C ASN A 369 -27.40 -12.92 -6.26
N ALA A 370 -28.62 -13.22 -5.79
CA ALA A 370 -29.58 -14.05 -6.52
C ALA A 370 -30.05 -13.44 -7.86
N ASN A 371 -29.82 -12.14 -8.09
CA ASN A 371 -29.99 -11.51 -9.42
C ASN A 371 -29.09 -12.12 -10.51
N LYS A 372 -28.04 -12.85 -10.13
CA LYS A 372 -27.15 -13.58 -11.05
C LYS A 372 -27.73 -14.91 -11.51
N ILE A 373 -28.72 -15.46 -10.80
CA ILE A 373 -29.35 -16.74 -11.14
C ILE A 373 -30.42 -16.52 -12.19
N ASN A 374 -30.34 -17.28 -13.27
CA ASN A 374 -31.21 -17.18 -14.44
C ASN A 374 -31.48 -18.59 -15.02
N GLU A 375 -32.28 -18.65 -16.08
CA GLU A 375 -32.72 -19.91 -16.68
C GLU A 375 -31.56 -20.82 -17.14
N PRO A 376 -30.56 -20.37 -17.94
CA PRO A 376 -29.41 -21.22 -18.29
C PRO A 376 -28.65 -21.77 -17.08
N THR A 377 -28.45 -20.94 -16.06
CA THR A 377 -27.81 -21.37 -14.80
C THR A 377 -28.63 -22.44 -14.08
N ILE A 378 -29.95 -22.26 -13.98
CA ILE A 378 -30.88 -23.26 -13.40
C ILE A 378 -30.89 -24.56 -14.22
N GLN A 379 -30.87 -24.49 -15.56
CA GLN A 379 -30.83 -25.66 -16.42
C GLN A 379 -29.55 -26.50 -16.18
N ALA A 380 -28.38 -25.85 -16.12
CA ALA A 380 -27.12 -26.52 -15.83
C ALA A 380 -27.08 -27.13 -14.42
N TRP A 381 -27.50 -26.38 -13.40
CA TRP A 381 -27.54 -26.88 -12.02
C TRP A 381 -28.58 -28.00 -11.85
N ALA A 382 -29.70 -27.97 -12.56
CA ALA A 382 -30.66 -29.07 -12.60
C ALA A 382 -30.09 -30.31 -13.31
N ALA A 383 -29.23 -30.15 -14.34
CA ALA A 383 -28.51 -31.27 -14.95
C ALA A 383 -27.53 -31.93 -13.96
N ILE A 384 -26.77 -31.12 -13.20
CA ILE A 384 -25.90 -31.60 -12.11
C ILE A 384 -26.71 -32.38 -11.06
N LEU A 385 -27.83 -31.82 -10.58
CA LEU A 385 -28.69 -32.48 -9.60
C LEU A 385 -29.33 -33.78 -10.14
N LYS A 386 -29.60 -33.90 -11.44
CA LYS A 386 -30.03 -35.19 -12.05
C LYS A 386 -28.90 -36.22 -12.03
N ALA A 387 -27.69 -35.80 -12.39
CA ALA A 387 -26.53 -36.67 -12.52
C ALA A 387 -25.91 -37.09 -11.18
N VAL A 388 -26.12 -36.30 -10.11
CA VAL A 388 -25.71 -36.63 -8.73
C VAL A 388 -26.97 -36.85 -7.89
N PRO A 389 -27.42 -38.11 -7.69
CA PRO A 389 -28.59 -38.42 -6.86
C PRO A 389 -28.42 -37.93 -5.42
N ASN A 390 -29.54 -37.62 -4.75
CA ASN A 390 -29.63 -37.14 -3.37
C ASN A 390 -28.93 -35.81 -3.03
N ALA A 391 -28.02 -35.31 -3.87
CA ALA A 391 -27.33 -34.03 -3.65
C ALA A 391 -28.29 -32.85 -3.47
N ARG A 392 -27.90 -31.84 -2.69
CA ARG A 392 -28.70 -30.64 -2.44
C ARG A 392 -28.04 -29.40 -3.01
N LEU A 393 -28.81 -28.32 -3.14
CA LEU A 393 -28.33 -27.00 -3.54
C LEU A 393 -28.74 -25.97 -2.49
N LEU A 394 -27.74 -25.42 -1.78
CA LEU A 394 -27.89 -24.39 -0.77
C LEU A 394 -27.67 -23.00 -1.38
N LEU A 395 -28.71 -22.17 -1.35
CA LEU A 395 -28.72 -20.81 -1.87
C LEU A 395 -28.82 -19.80 -0.72
N LYS A 396 -27.85 -18.90 -0.59
CA LYS A 396 -27.77 -17.93 0.52
C LYS A 396 -27.70 -16.48 0.04
N GLY A 397 -28.46 -15.60 0.69
CA GLY A 397 -28.54 -14.19 0.33
C GLY A 397 -29.88 -13.53 0.71
N SER A 398 -29.90 -12.21 0.77
CA SER A 398 -31.06 -11.43 1.27
C SER A 398 -32.36 -11.61 0.48
N LEU A 399 -32.29 -11.96 -0.81
CA LEU A 399 -33.50 -12.18 -1.63
C LEU A 399 -34.24 -13.48 -1.28
N TYR A 400 -33.57 -14.48 -0.70
CA TYR A 400 -34.22 -15.72 -0.26
C TYR A 400 -35.02 -15.56 1.04
N GLU A 401 -35.02 -14.37 1.64
CA GLU A 401 -35.93 -14.01 2.73
C GLU A 401 -37.37 -13.77 2.25
N GLY A 402 -37.59 -13.64 0.93
CA GLY A 402 -38.91 -13.51 0.30
C GLY A 402 -39.42 -14.85 -0.22
N GLU A 403 -40.62 -15.26 0.20
CA GLU A 403 -41.24 -16.51 -0.25
C GLU A 403 -41.55 -16.52 -1.76
N GLU A 404 -41.98 -15.39 -2.34
CA GLU A 404 -42.25 -15.30 -3.79
C GLU A 404 -40.99 -15.55 -4.62
N PHE A 405 -39.85 -14.97 -4.21
CA PHE A 405 -38.56 -15.17 -4.87
C PHE A 405 -38.15 -16.65 -4.81
N LYS A 406 -38.23 -17.26 -3.62
CA LYS A 406 -37.95 -18.69 -3.43
C LYS A 406 -38.87 -19.56 -4.27
N GLN A 407 -40.16 -19.24 -4.37
CA GLN A 407 -41.10 -20.00 -5.18
C GLN A 407 -40.74 -19.94 -6.66
N ARG A 408 -40.38 -18.77 -7.20
CA ARG A 408 -39.92 -18.65 -8.60
C ARG A 408 -38.70 -19.52 -8.91
N ILE A 409 -37.73 -19.61 -7.97
CA ILE A 409 -36.57 -20.49 -8.13
C ILE A 409 -36.99 -21.97 -8.07
N LYS A 410 -37.84 -22.36 -7.10
CA LYS A 410 -38.39 -23.72 -7.01
C LYS A 410 -39.13 -24.12 -8.28
N ASP A 411 -39.98 -23.25 -8.80
CA ASP A 411 -40.74 -23.49 -10.04
C ASP A 411 -39.77 -23.74 -11.21
N GLY A 412 -38.73 -22.91 -11.35
CA GLY A 412 -37.68 -23.10 -12.38
C GLY A 412 -37.04 -24.49 -12.31
N PHE A 413 -36.60 -24.92 -11.13
CA PHE A 413 -36.06 -26.26 -10.92
C PHE A 413 -37.10 -27.38 -11.10
N GLN A 414 -38.35 -27.15 -10.72
CA GLN A 414 -39.46 -28.10 -10.89
C GLN A 414 -39.82 -28.31 -12.36
N THR A 415 -39.75 -27.28 -13.22
CA THR A 415 -39.90 -27.47 -14.69
C THR A 415 -38.81 -28.35 -15.28
N GLN A 416 -37.63 -28.37 -14.65
CA GLN A 416 -36.53 -29.26 -14.98
C GLN A 416 -36.65 -30.66 -14.33
N GLY A 417 -37.68 -30.93 -13.52
CA GLY A 417 -37.91 -32.22 -12.87
C GLY A 417 -37.13 -32.44 -11.57
N ILE A 418 -36.69 -31.38 -10.89
CA ILE A 418 -36.04 -31.45 -9.57
C ILE A 418 -37.08 -31.21 -8.46
N ASP A 419 -37.11 -32.10 -7.45
CA ASP A 419 -37.93 -31.90 -6.24
C ASP A 419 -37.39 -30.71 -5.43
N TYR A 420 -38.28 -29.79 -5.05
CA TYR A 420 -37.96 -28.62 -4.23
C TYR A 420 -37.32 -28.96 -2.89
N LYS A 421 -37.48 -30.19 -2.37
CA LYS A 421 -36.79 -30.68 -1.16
C LYS A 421 -35.28 -30.80 -1.31
N ARG A 422 -34.75 -30.74 -2.53
CA ARG A 422 -33.31 -30.67 -2.83
C ARG A 422 -32.77 -29.25 -2.86
N LEU A 423 -33.63 -28.24 -2.67
CA LEU A 423 -33.27 -26.82 -2.66
C LEU A 423 -33.38 -26.26 -1.24
N GLU A 424 -32.29 -25.72 -0.75
CA GLU A 424 -32.19 -25.10 0.58
C GLU A 424 -31.94 -23.60 0.43
N PHE A 425 -32.53 -22.81 1.31
CA PHE A 425 -32.58 -21.36 1.17
C PHE A 425 -32.29 -20.68 2.51
N GLU A 426 -31.19 -19.93 2.57
CA GLU A 426 -30.82 -19.12 3.73
C GLU A 426 -30.90 -17.62 3.45
N GLY A 427 -31.41 -16.86 4.41
CA GLY A 427 -31.46 -15.40 4.37
C GLY A 427 -30.10 -14.74 4.59
N GLN A 428 -30.14 -13.41 4.76
CA GLN A 428 -28.95 -12.63 5.10
C GLN A 428 -28.51 -12.93 6.54
N SER A 429 -27.19 -12.96 6.76
CA SER A 429 -26.57 -13.06 8.07
C SER A 429 -25.48 -12.01 8.22
N PHE A 430 -24.93 -11.87 9.42
CA PHE A 430 -23.64 -11.20 9.61
C PHE A 430 -22.53 -11.98 8.86
N HIS A 431 -21.40 -11.30 8.62
CA HIS A 431 -20.39 -11.80 7.69
C HIS A 431 -19.70 -13.09 8.18
N ARG A 432 -19.34 -13.17 9.48
CA ARG A 432 -18.71 -14.36 10.07
C ARG A 432 -19.61 -15.61 9.92
N GLU A 433 -20.91 -15.44 10.11
CA GLU A 433 -21.92 -16.48 9.97
C GLU A 433 -22.12 -16.87 8.50
N LEU A 434 -22.01 -15.91 7.56
CA LEU A 434 -22.00 -16.21 6.12
C LEU A 434 -20.80 -17.08 5.74
N LEU A 435 -19.60 -16.73 6.22
CA LEU A 435 -18.41 -17.55 6.04
C LEU A 435 -18.61 -18.95 6.64
N ASN A 436 -19.21 -19.03 7.83
CA ASN A 436 -19.46 -20.33 8.48
C ASN A 436 -20.49 -21.18 7.72
N THR A 437 -21.42 -20.61 6.95
CA THR A 437 -22.32 -21.43 6.09
C THR A 437 -21.55 -22.21 5.02
N TYR A 438 -20.36 -21.80 4.58
CA TYR A 438 -19.53 -22.63 3.68
C TYR A 438 -19.05 -23.94 4.33
N ASN A 439 -19.12 -24.09 5.66
CA ASN A 439 -18.93 -25.39 6.31
C ASN A 439 -20.08 -26.37 6.08
N GLN A 440 -21.16 -25.96 5.41
CA GLN A 440 -22.26 -26.82 4.97
C GLN A 440 -22.20 -27.16 3.46
N VAL A 441 -21.18 -26.67 2.74
CA VAL A 441 -21.05 -26.80 1.27
C VAL A 441 -19.81 -27.63 0.91
N ASP A 442 -19.98 -28.60 0.01
CA ASP A 442 -18.89 -29.41 -0.54
C ASP A 442 -18.32 -28.79 -1.84
N ILE A 443 -19.17 -28.22 -2.70
CA ILE A 443 -18.79 -27.62 -3.99
C ILE A 443 -19.59 -26.34 -4.24
N THR A 444 -18.93 -25.23 -4.57
CA THR A 444 -19.61 -23.99 -4.98
C THR A 444 -19.82 -23.94 -6.49
N LEU A 445 -21.03 -23.56 -6.89
CA LEU A 445 -21.44 -23.39 -8.28
C LEU A 445 -21.58 -21.90 -8.60
N ASP A 446 -20.75 -21.40 -9.52
CA ASP A 446 -20.74 -20.00 -9.92
C ASP A 446 -21.78 -19.72 -11.04
N PRO A 447 -22.62 -18.67 -10.93
CA PRO A 447 -23.61 -18.33 -11.94
C PRO A 447 -23.01 -17.64 -13.16
N TRP A 448 -23.73 -17.69 -14.28
CA TRP A 448 -23.35 -17.08 -15.56
C TRP A 448 -24.53 -16.27 -16.13
N PRO A 449 -24.33 -15.11 -16.80
CA PRO A 449 -23.04 -14.54 -17.17
C PRO A 449 -22.35 -13.80 -16.03
N PHE A 450 -23.04 -13.19 -15.08
CA PHE A 450 -22.36 -12.40 -14.04
C PHE A 450 -21.76 -13.31 -12.94
N SER A 451 -20.46 -13.59 -13.05
CA SER A 451 -19.67 -14.45 -12.17
C SER A 451 -19.47 -13.89 -10.75
N GLY A 452 -19.11 -14.74 -9.80
CA GLY A 452 -18.71 -14.39 -8.43
C GLY A 452 -17.43 -13.55 -8.36
N GLY A 453 -17.33 -12.72 -7.32
CA GLY A 453 -16.14 -11.91 -7.03
C GLY A 453 -15.64 -12.25 -5.63
N LEU A 454 -15.96 -11.38 -4.66
CA LEU A 454 -15.65 -11.62 -3.25
C LEU A 454 -16.17 -12.99 -2.75
N THR A 455 -17.38 -13.40 -3.16
CA THR A 455 -17.96 -14.72 -2.81
C THR A 455 -17.11 -15.90 -3.29
N THR A 456 -16.38 -15.75 -4.39
CA THR A 456 -15.48 -16.79 -4.93
C THR A 456 -14.21 -16.91 -4.08
N LEU A 457 -13.67 -15.77 -3.63
CA LEU A 457 -12.54 -15.71 -2.69
C LEU A 457 -12.93 -16.30 -1.33
N GLU A 458 -14.09 -15.93 -0.80
CA GLU A 458 -14.61 -16.41 0.49
C GLU A 458 -14.89 -17.91 0.48
N SER A 459 -15.34 -18.47 -0.65
CA SER A 459 -15.54 -19.90 -0.82
C SER A 459 -14.22 -20.68 -0.74
N MET A 460 -13.18 -20.25 -1.49
CA MET A 460 -11.85 -20.87 -1.42
C MET A 460 -11.17 -20.68 -0.05
N LEU A 461 -11.34 -19.51 0.58
CA LEU A 461 -10.90 -19.24 1.96
C LEU A 461 -11.55 -20.18 2.99
N MET A 462 -12.77 -20.65 2.72
CA MET A 462 -13.47 -21.63 3.55
C MET A 462 -13.26 -23.09 3.10
N GLY A 463 -12.29 -23.33 2.21
CA GLY A 463 -11.94 -24.68 1.74
C GLY A 463 -12.96 -25.29 0.78
N VAL A 464 -13.74 -24.48 0.05
CA VAL A 464 -14.78 -24.98 -0.86
C VAL A 464 -14.36 -24.71 -2.32
N PRO A 465 -14.19 -25.74 -3.17
CA PRO A 465 -13.87 -25.55 -4.58
C PRO A 465 -15.00 -24.83 -5.32
N VAL A 466 -14.63 -23.89 -6.20
CA VAL A 466 -15.56 -23.09 -7.02
C VAL A 466 -15.44 -23.49 -8.48
N ILE A 467 -16.54 -23.97 -9.06
CA ILE A 467 -16.63 -24.25 -10.51
C ILE A 467 -17.21 -23.03 -11.20
N THR A 468 -16.54 -22.54 -12.24
CA THR A 468 -16.94 -21.33 -12.99
C THR A 468 -16.85 -21.53 -14.50
N LEU A 469 -17.64 -20.77 -15.26
CA LEU A 469 -17.63 -20.74 -16.72
C LEU A 469 -17.32 -19.30 -17.18
N PRO A 470 -16.19 -19.04 -17.85
CA PRO A 470 -15.86 -17.71 -18.34
C PRO A 470 -16.85 -17.24 -19.41
N GLY A 471 -17.36 -16.03 -19.25
CA GLY A 471 -18.14 -15.34 -20.28
C GLY A 471 -17.36 -14.30 -21.10
N PRO A 472 -18.07 -13.48 -21.88
CA PRO A 472 -17.51 -12.54 -22.86
C PRO A 472 -17.26 -11.11 -22.33
N THR A 473 -17.41 -10.86 -21.03
CA THR A 473 -17.24 -9.54 -20.39
C THR A 473 -16.44 -9.64 -19.09
N PHE A 474 -15.85 -8.55 -18.61
CA PHE A 474 -15.11 -8.52 -17.34
C PHE A 474 -15.95 -9.10 -16.17
N ALA A 475 -17.19 -8.65 -15.96
CA ALA A 475 -18.11 -9.17 -14.94
C ALA A 475 -18.41 -10.69 -15.02
N SER A 476 -18.14 -11.31 -16.18
CA SER A 476 -18.31 -12.75 -16.40
C SER A 476 -17.01 -13.56 -16.26
N ARG A 477 -15.95 -12.94 -15.75
CA ARG A 477 -14.61 -13.52 -15.67
C ARG A 477 -13.92 -13.35 -14.32
N HIS A 478 -14.45 -12.52 -13.41
CA HIS A 478 -13.97 -12.38 -12.02
C HIS A 478 -13.57 -13.72 -11.36
N SER A 479 -14.50 -14.68 -11.30
CA SER A 479 -14.22 -16.01 -10.75
C SER A 479 -13.15 -16.76 -11.53
N THR A 480 -13.11 -16.63 -12.86
CA THR A 480 -12.10 -17.27 -13.70
C THR A 480 -10.70 -16.74 -13.37
N SER A 481 -10.54 -15.41 -13.18
CA SER A 481 -9.28 -14.84 -12.68
C SER A 481 -8.96 -15.35 -11.28
N HIS A 482 -9.89 -15.24 -10.33
CA HIS A 482 -9.65 -15.58 -8.93
C HIS A 482 -9.28 -17.07 -8.76
N VAL A 483 -10.03 -17.98 -9.38
CA VAL A 483 -9.80 -19.44 -9.31
C VAL A 483 -8.49 -19.84 -10.02
N SER A 484 -8.17 -19.23 -11.16
CA SER A 484 -6.92 -19.54 -11.89
C SER A 484 -5.69 -19.05 -11.14
N ASN A 485 -5.72 -17.81 -10.62
CA ASN A 485 -4.61 -17.23 -9.86
C ASN A 485 -4.48 -17.84 -8.45
N ALA A 486 -5.56 -18.43 -7.89
CA ALA A 486 -5.51 -19.24 -6.67
C ALA A 486 -4.86 -20.63 -6.86
N GLY A 487 -4.47 -21.01 -8.09
CA GLY A 487 -3.82 -22.28 -8.40
C GLY A 487 -4.76 -23.39 -8.88
N TYR A 488 -6.01 -23.08 -9.21
CA TYR A 488 -7.04 -24.06 -9.58
C TYR A 488 -7.62 -23.89 -11.01
N PRO A 489 -6.82 -23.65 -12.07
CA PRO A 489 -7.35 -23.45 -13.43
C PRO A 489 -8.17 -24.63 -13.97
N GLN A 490 -7.98 -25.85 -13.44
CA GLN A 490 -8.78 -27.03 -13.73
C GLN A 490 -10.25 -26.92 -13.27
N LEU A 491 -10.58 -25.97 -12.40
CA LEU A 491 -11.96 -25.68 -11.97
C LEU A 491 -12.68 -24.70 -12.91
N VAL A 492 -12.00 -24.21 -13.96
CA VAL A 492 -12.56 -23.34 -14.99
C VAL A 492 -13.09 -24.18 -16.16
N ALA A 493 -14.42 -24.20 -16.31
CA ALA A 493 -15.08 -24.90 -17.40
C ALA A 493 -14.86 -24.20 -18.77
N GLN A 494 -15.08 -24.94 -19.86
CA GLN A 494 -14.94 -24.42 -21.24
C GLN A 494 -16.28 -24.37 -21.99
N SER A 495 -17.32 -25.01 -21.43
CA SER A 495 -18.69 -25.06 -21.94
C SER A 495 -19.63 -25.43 -20.79
N TRP A 496 -20.94 -25.31 -20.99
CA TRP A 496 -21.92 -25.82 -20.02
C TRP A 496 -21.82 -27.34 -19.82
N ASP A 497 -21.54 -28.12 -20.86
CA ASP A 497 -21.35 -29.57 -20.74
C ASP A 497 -20.11 -29.90 -19.90
N HIS A 498 -19.01 -29.15 -20.07
CA HIS A 498 -17.82 -29.30 -19.23
C HIS A 498 -18.11 -28.86 -17.79
N TYR A 499 -18.82 -27.75 -17.57
CA TYR A 499 -19.24 -27.28 -16.25
C TYR A 499 -20.03 -28.34 -15.48
N VAL A 500 -21.03 -28.96 -16.12
CA VAL A 500 -21.83 -30.05 -15.54
C VAL A 500 -20.96 -31.27 -15.27
N SER A 501 -20.13 -31.69 -16.24
CA SER A 501 -19.26 -32.86 -16.10
C SER A 501 -18.26 -32.71 -14.95
N LEU A 502 -17.65 -31.53 -14.82
CA LEU A 502 -16.67 -31.20 -13.78
C LEU A 502 -17.29 -31.23 -12.38
N ALA A 503 -18.52 -30.70 -12.24
CA ALA A 503 -19.29 -30.80 -11.00
C ALA A 503 -19.64 -32.24 -10.63
N CYS A 504 -20.00 -33.07 -11.62
CA CYS A 504 -20.28 -34.49 -11.40
C CYS A 504 -19.03 -35.30 -11.05
N LEU A 505 -17.88 -35.02 -11.67
CA LEU A 505 -16.60 -35.69 -11.37
C LEU A 505 -16.15 -35.38 -9.94
N LEU A 506 -16.14 -34.09 -9.55
CA LEU A 506 -15.81 -33.69 -8.18
C LEU A 506 -16.78 -34.30 -7.15
N ALA A 507 -18.08 -34.32 -7.45
CA ALA A 507 -19.09 -34.92 -6.58
C ALA A 507 -18.98 -36.46 -6.42
N GLN A 508 -18.23 -37.14 -7.29
CA GLN A 508 -17.99 -38.59 -7.20
C GLN A 508 -16.68 -38.93 -6.47
N ASP A 509 -15.70 -38.04 -6.47
CA ASP A 509 -14.42 -38.25 -5.78
C ASP A 509 -14.41 -37.60 -4.39
N HIS A 510 -14.99 -38.32 -3.42
CA HIS A 510 -15.06 -37.88 -2.03
C HIS A 510 -13.67 -37.70 -1.39
N ALA A 511 -12.65 -38.44 -1.84
CA ALA A 511 -11.29 -38.34 -1.31
C ALA A 511 -10.61 -37.05 -1.79
N LEU A 512 -10.77 -36.72 -3.08
CA LEU A 512 -10.35 -35.45 -3.64
C LEU A 512 -11.06 -34.27 -2.98
N LEU A 513 -12.38 -34.33 -2.76
CA LEU A 513 -13.11 -33.27 -2.04
C LEU A 513 -12.60 -33.07 -0.61
N ALA A 514 -12.30 -34.15 0.11
CA ALA A 514 -11.75 -34.06 1.46
C ALA A 514 -10.35 -33.42 1.48
N SER A 515 -9.44 -33.84 0.58
CA SER A 515 -8.09 -33.25 0.43
C SER A 515 -8.14 -31.78 0.03
N LEU A 516 -8.90 -31.45 -1.04
CA LEU A 516 -9.13 -30.07 -1.47
C LEU A 516 -9.62 -29.22 -0.31
N ARG A 517 -10.60 -29.71 0.47
CA ARG A 517 -11.14 -28.96 1.60
C ARG A 517 -10.14 -28.74 2.73
N SER A 518 -9.29 -29.71 3.05
CA SER A 518 -8.24 -29.54 4.06
C SER A 518 -7.11 -28.61 3.63
N GLU A 519 -6.79 -28.55 2.33
CA GLU A 519 -5.60 -27.86 1.83
C GLU A 519 -5.90 -26.48 1.22
N MET A 520 -7.09 -26.29 0.63
CA MET A 520 -7.39 -25.13 -0.22
C MET A 520 -7.31 -23.79 0.49
N ARG A 521 -7.64 -23.70 1.78
CA ARG A 521 -7.40 -22.47 2.56
C ARG A 521 -5.92 -22.08 2.53
N GLN A 522 -5.02 -23.01 2.81
CA GLN A 522 -3.59 -22.71 2.88
C GLN A 522 -3.01 -22.40 1.50
N VAL A 523 -3.42 -23.13 0.47
CA VAL A 523 -3.04 -22.86 -0.93
C VAL A 523 -3.53 -21.47 -1.37
N PHE A 524 -4.78 -21.12 -1.07
CA PHE A 524 -5.36 -19.82 -1.39
C PHE A 524 -4.65 -18.66 -0.67
N LEU A 525 -4.34 -18.82 0.62
CA LEU A 525 -3.60 -17.82 1.41
C LEU A 525 -2.15 -17.65 0.94
N ASN A 526 -1.53 -18.71 0.41
CA ASN A 526 -0.19 -18.67 -0.18
C ASN A 526 -0.20 -18.32 -1.68
N SER A 527 -1.37 -18.11 -2.28
CA SER A 527 -1.49 -17.81 -3.70
C SER A 527 -1.23 -16.33 -4.00
N PRO A 528 -0.86 -15.97 -5.25
CA PRO A 528 -0.69 -14.58 -5.66
C PRO A 528 -1.88 -13.65 -5.40
N VAL A 529 -3.09 -14.18 -5.20
CA VAL A 529 -4.29 -13.40 -4.84
C VAL A 529 -4.14 -12.74 -3.44
N CYS A 530 -3.39 -13.37 -2.54
CA CYS A 530 -3.07 -12.88 -1.20
C CYS A 530 -1.61 -12.38 -1.08
N ASP A 531 -0.78 -12.53 -2.12
CA ASP A 531 0.59 -12.01 -2.15
C ASP A 531 0.58 -10.48 -2.36
N HIS A 532 0.49 -9.79 -1.23
CA HIS A 532 0.42 -8.34 -1.18
C HIS A 532 1.70 -7.63 -1.62
N ASP A 533 2.86 -8.23 -1.37
CA ASP A 533 4.17 -7.64 -1.64
C ASP A 533 4.50 -7.73 -3.13
N SER A 534 4.29 -8.89 -3.75
CA SER A 534 4.40 -9.10 -5.20
C SER A 534 3.39 -8.25 -5.99
N PHE A 535 2.16 -8.10 -5.48
CA PHE A 535 1.19 -7.19 -6.09
C PHE A 535 1.61 -5.72 -5.93
N ALA A 536 2.08 -5.29 -4.75
CA ALA A 536 2.54 -3.92 -4.51
C ALA A 536 3.73 -3.55 -5.41
N GLN A 537 4.69 -4.47 -5.59
CA GLN A 537 5.80 -4.30 -6.52
C GLN A 537 5.29 -4.15 -7.96
N SER A 538 4.38 -5.01 -8.40
CA SER A 538 3.77 -4.92 -9.73
C SER A 538 3.00 -3.60 -9.93
N LEU A 539 2.21 -3.18 -8.95
CA LEU A 539 1.43 -1.94 -8.96
C LEU A 539 2.35 -0.71 -9.00
N ARG A 540 3.43 -0.72 -8.20
CA ARG A 540 4.49 0.29 -8.23
C ARG A 540 5.09 0.44 -9.63
N GLN A 541 5.49 -0.66 -10.27
CA GLN A 541 6.07 -0.64 -11.61
C GLN A 541 5.05 -0.13 -12.64
N GLY A 542 3.80 -0.57 -12.56
CA GLY A 542 2.71 -0.11 -13.43
C GLY A 542 2.44 1.40 -13.33
N LEU A 543 2.28 1.92 -12.11
CA LEU A 543 2.06 3.35 -11.86
C LEU A 543 3.25 4.21 -12.31
N ARG A 544 4.49 3.73 -12.08
CA ARG A 544 5.72 4.40 -12.55
C ARG A 544 5.82 4.40 -14.08
N ALA A 545 5.48 3.30 -14.75
CA ALA A 545 5.53 3.18 -16.20
C ALA A 545 4.56 4.15 -16.89
N ILE A 546 3.30 4.22 -16.44
CA ILE A 546 2.32 5.14 -17.04
C ILE A 546 2.67 6.61 -16.76
N TRP A 547 3.26 6.92 -15.60
CA TRP A 547 3.73 8.27 -15.29
C TRP A 547 4.94 8.69 -16.13
N GLN A 548 5.94 7.83 -16.27
CA GLN A 548 7.10 8.04 -17.14
C GLN A 548 6.63 8.36 -18.57
N ARG A 549 5.76 7.51 -19.12
CA ARG A 549 5.19 7.66 -20.46
C ARG A 549 4.42 8.98 -20.64
N HIS A 550 3.69 9.42 -19.62
CA HIS A 550 3.04 10.73 -19.61
C HIS A 550 4.06 11.89 -19.59
N CYS A 551 5.13 11.77 -18.80
CA CYS A 551 6.19 12.78 -18.76
C CYS A 551 6.88 12.94 -20.12
N ASP A 552 7.14 11.82 -20.80
CA ASP A 552 7.73 11.76 -22.14
C ASP A 552 6.79 12.29 -23.24
N GLY A 553 5.54 12.62 -22.90
CA GLY A 553 4.55 13.17 -23.84
C GLY A 553 3.96 12.14 -24.81
N VAL A 554 4.14 10.84 -24.54
CA VAL A 554 3.68 9.74 -25.40
C VAL A 554 2.24 9.36 -25.03
N ALA A 555 1.40 9.10 -26.04
CA ALA A 555 0.00 8.72 -25.83
C ALA A 555 -0.12 7.38 -25.05
N PRO A 556 -1.16 7.18 -24.21
CA PRO A 556 -1.38 5.93 -23.50
C PRO A 556 -1.40 4.69 -24.42
N ALA A 557 -0.81 3.60 -23.94
CA ALA A 557 -0.78 2.30 -24.62
C ALA A 557 -0.97 1.16 -23.61
N ALA A 558 -1.46 0.00 -24.03
CA ALA A 558 -1.65 -1.15 -23.16
C ALA A 558 -0.31 -1.60 -22.56
N LEU A 559 -0.35 -2.01 -21.29
CA LEU A 559 0.83 -2.29 -20.47
C LEU A 559 0.73 -3.72 -19.92
N GLY A 560 1.63 -4.60 -20.35
CA GLY A 560 1.84 -5.91 -19.76
C GLY A 560 2.89 -5.85 -18.66
N ILE A 561 2.56 -6.35 -17.47
CA ILE A 561 3.51 -6.57 -16.39
C ILE A 561 3.81 -8.07 -16.31
N GLN A 562 5.08 -8.42 -16.43
CA GLN A 562 5.57 -9.79 -16.44
C GLN A 562 5.71 -10.35 -15.01
N ALA A 563 5.88 -11.66 -14.88
CA ALA A 563 5.98 -12.33 -13.57
C ALA A 563 7.25 -11.95 -12.78
N ASP A 564 8.28 -11.42 -13.44
CA ASP A 564 9.48 -10.82 -12.83
C ASP A 564 9.33 -9.31 -12.57
N HIS A 565 8.10 -8.80 -12.66
CA HIS A 565 7.71 -7.39 -12.53
C HIS A 565 8.25 -6.46 -13.63
N GLN A 566 8.82 -6.98 -14.72
CA GLN A 566 9.18 -6.15 -15.87
C GLN A 566 7.93 -5.59 -16.55
N VAL A 567 8.02 -4.33 -16.96
CA VAL A 567 6.97 -3.58 -17.66
C VAL A 567 7.26 -3.51 -19.16
N ARG A 568 6.25 -3.82 -19.99
CA ARG A 568 6.31 -3.69 -21.46
C ARG A 568 5.01 -3.09 -21.99
N PHE A 569 5.12 -1.99 -22.72
CA PHE A 569 4.00 -1.44 -23.46
C PHE A 569 3.80 -2.21 -24.78
N GLU A 570 2.57 -2.26 -25.29
CA GLU A 570 2.24 -2.90 -26.58
C GLU A 570 3.04 -2.34 -27.78
N ASP A 571 3.60 -1.14 -27.65
CA ASP A 571 4.36 -0.42 -28.68
C ASP A 571 5.87 -0.26 -28.35
N GLN A 572 6.39 -0.94 -27.32
CA GLN A 572 7.80 -0.83 -26.90
C GLN A 572 8.39 -2.18 -26.44
N GLU A 573 9.61 -2.52 -26.87
CA GLU A 573 10.27 -3.77 -26.48
C GLU A 573 10.67 -3.83 -24.99
N SER A 574 11.04 -2.69 -24.40
CA SER A 574 11.41 -2.58 -22.98
C SER A 574 11.24 -1.15 -22.46
N ALA A 575 10.77 -0.99 -21.22
CA ALA A 575 10.71 0.31 -20.54
C ALA A 575 11.63 0.33 -19.30
N SER A 576 12.61 1.23 -19.28
CA SER A 576 13.40 1.55 -18.08
C SER A 576 12.66 2.62 -17.26
N LEU A 577 12.38 2.36 -15.99
CA LEU A 577 11.63 3.30 -15.16
C LEU A 577 12.54 4.25 -14.38
N ALA A 578 12.26 5.56 -14.48
CA ALA A 578 12.82 6.53 -13.55
C ALA A 578 12.17 6.34 -12.15
N VAL A 579 12.97 5.81 -11.24
CA VAL A 579 12.68 5.82 -9.79
C VAL A 579 13.06 7.20 -9.26
N PRO A 580 12.41 7.73 -8.20
CA PRO A 580 12.92 8.91 -7.54
C PRO A 580 14.36 8.72 -7.13
N LEU A 581 15.16 9.79 -7.24
CA LEU A 581 16.43 9.84 -6.52
C LEU A 581 16.09 9.49 -5.06
N PRO A 582 16.65 8.41 -4.49
CA PRO A 582 16.38 8.13 -3.10
C PRO A 582 16.77 9.37 -2.30
N LYS A 583 15.97 9.72 -1.27
CA LYS A 583 16.55 10.42 -0.11
C LYS A 583 17.85 9.68 0.22
N ALA A 584 18.93 10.39 0.49
CA ALA A 584 20.26 9.82 0.71
C ALA A 584 20.32 8.88 1.93
N ASP A 585 19.74 7.68 1.76
CA ASP A 585 19.94 6.42 2.46
C ASP A 585 20.77 5.48 1.58
N ASP A 586 21.17 5.92 0.37
CA ASP A 586 22.40 5.43 -0.24
C ASP A 586 23.54 6.24 0.36
N ASP A 587 24.23 5.57 1.28
CA ASP A 587 25.68 5.54 1.38
C ASP A 587 26.39 6.09 0.12
N GLN A 588 26.67 7.41 0.14
CA GLN A 588 28.01 7.88 -0.23
C GLN A 588 28.99 7.63 0.93
N ASP A 589 28.84 6.51 1.62
CA ASP A 589 29.95 5.79 2.21
C ASP A 589 30.74 5.05 1.11
N PHE A 590 31.90 4.56 1.48
CA PHE A 590 32.81 3.88 0.58
C PHE A 590 32.18 2.57 0.11
N ASN A 591 31.92 2.42 -1.20
CA ASN A 591 31.51 1.13 -1.74
C ASN A 591 32.73 0.32 -2.22
N PHE A 592 32.81 -0.93 -1.74
CA PHE A 592 33.79 -1.94 -2.15
C PHE A 592 33.36 -2.55 -3.50
N GLU A 593 34.08 -2.21 -4.58
CA GLU A 593 33.85 -2.80 -5.91
C GLU A 593 34.53 -4.16 -6.03
N LEU A 594 34.06 -5.13 -5.23
CA LEU A 594 34.63 -6.48 -5.21
C LEU A 594 34.47 -7.16 -6.58
N LYS A 595 35.60 -7.45 -7.23
CA LYS A 595 35.62 -8.16 -8.53
C LYS A 595 35.02 -9.56 -8.47
N SER A 596 35.06 -10.18 -7.30
CA SER A 596 34.45 -11.47 -6.98
C SER A 596 33.87 -11.42 -5.56
N PRO A 597 32.76 -12.12 -5.25
CA PRO A 597 32.21 -12.13 -3.89
C PRO A 597 33.19 -12.77 -2.90
N VAL A 598 33.10 -12.36 -1.64
CA VAL A 598 33.75 -13.03 -0.51
C VAL A 598 33.14 -14.42 -0.35
N VAL A 599 33.97 -15.47 -0.50
CA VAL A 599 33.54 -16.85 -0.28
C VAL A 599 33.63 -17.16 1.22
N LEU A 600 32.47 -17.30 1.84
CA LEU A 600 32.30 -17.58 3.26
C LEU A 600 31.88 -19.03 3.50
N ILE A 601 32.46 -19.64 4.53
CA ILE A 601 31.91 -20.84 5.17
C ILE A 601 31.43 -20.50 6.58
N ASP A 602 30.20 -20.90 6.89
CA ASP A 602 29.62 -20.78 8.22
C ASP A 602 29.37 -22.18 8.81
N HIS A 603 30.17 -22.58 9.79
CA HIS A 603 30.06 -23.88 10.47
C HIS A 603 29.25 -23.72 11.75
N GLY A 604 27.96 -24.06 11.70
CA GLY A 604 27.00 -23.91 12.79
C GLY A 604 25.98 -22.79 12.61
N ALA A 605 25.74 -22.33 11.37
CA ALA A 605 24.69 -21.37 10.99
C ALA A 605 24.67 -20.05 11.79
N ARG A 606 25.85 -19.55 12.18
CA ARG A 606 25.98 -18.36 13.03
C ARG A 606 25.67 -17.06 12.29
N LEU A 607 26.04 -16.95 11.02
CA LEU A 607 25.74 -15.75 10.24
C LEU A 607 24.25 -15.69 9.90
N LEU A 608 23.61 -16.81 9.55
CA LEU A 608 22.17 -16.83 9.25
C LEU A 608 21.28 -16.42 10.44
N GLN A 609 21.83 -16.43 11.66
CA GLN A 609 21.19 -15.97 12.90
C GLN A 609 21.57 -14.53 13.28
N ASP A 610 22.48 -13.88 12.54
CA ASP A 610 22.94 -12.52 12.79
C ASP A 610 22.02 -11.50 12.11
N ALA A 611 21.54 -10.49 12.86
CA ALA A 611 20.67 -9.45 12.33
C ALA A 611 21.29 -8.63 11.18
N LYS A 612 22.62 -8.66 11.01
CA LYS A 612 23.31 -8.01 9.88
C LYS A 612 23.27 -8.82 8.58
N PHE A 613 22.90 -10.10 8.63
CA PHE A 613 23.06 -11.00 7.48
C PHE A 613 22.25 -10.59 6.26
N GLU A 614 20.98 -10.26 6.44
CA GLU A 614 20.07 -9.88 5.35
C GLU A 614 20.66 -8.70 4.54
N GLN A 615 20.95 -7.58 5.23
CA GLN A 615 21.56 -6.40 4.63
C GLN A 615 22.90 -6.71 3.94
N LEU A 616 23.77 -7.52 4.56
CA LEU A 616 25.09 -7.86 3.98
C LEU A 616 24.98 -8.79 2.76
N TYR A 617 24.06 -9.74 2.77
CA TYR A 617 23.88 -10.70 1.70
C TYR A 617 23.17 -10.07 0.49
N GLU A 618 22.22 -9.16 0.70
CA GLU A 618 21.53 -8.41 -0.36
C GLU A 618 22.47 -7.56 -1.22
N THR A 619 23.60 -7.09 -0.68
CA THR A 619 24.65 -6.42 -1.49
C THR A 619 25.22 -7.29 -2.61
N GLY A 620 25.02 -8.61 -2.56
CA GLY A 620 25.65 -9.59 -3.44
C GLY A 620 27.15 -9.79 -3.18
N ALA A 621 27.74 -9.11 -2.19
CA ALA A 621 29.17 -9.20 -1.88
C ALA A 621 29.59 -10.55 -1.27
N LEU A 622 28.64 -11.37 -0.81
CA LEU A 622 28.89 -12.67 -0.19
C LEU A 622 28.51 -13.85 -1.11
N HIS A 623 29.26 -14.95 -0.99
CA HIS A 623 28.84 -16.30 -1.38
C HIS A 623 28.97 -17.17 -0.13
N VAL A 624 27.86 -17.69 0.38
CA VAL A 624 27.79 -18.33 1.70
C VAL A 624 27.52 -19.82 1.54
N ILE A 625 28.38 -20.64 2.14
CA ILE A 625 28.18 -22.08 2.28
C ILE A 625 28.03 -22.38 3.77
N CYS A 626 26.78 -22.55 4.20
CA CYS A 626 26.39 -22.76 5.59
C CYS A 626 26.21 -24.25 5.89
N PHE A 627 26.86 -24.73 6.94
CA PHE A 627 26.62 -26.04 7.53
C PHE A 627 25.67 -25.86 8.72
N ASP A 628 24.43 -26.31 8.56
CA ASP A 628 23.34 -26.25 9.55
C ASP A 628 22.79 -27.66 9.85
N PRO A 629 23.59 -28.54 10.47
CA PRO A 629 23.18 -29.90 10.82
C PRO A 629 22.06 -29.94 11.86
N ALA A 630 21.84 -28.82 12.57
CA ALA A 630 20.82 -28.66 13.59
C ALA A 630 19.46 -28.17 13.02
N ALA A 631 19.40 -27.84 11.72
CA ALA A 631 18.26 -27.17 11.08
C ALA A 631 17.76 -25.97 11.92
N THR A 632 18.70 -25.15 12.40
CA THR A 632 18.41 -23.90 13.15
C THR A 632 17.79 -22.83 12.26
N THR A 633 18.03 -22.89 10.96
CA THR A 633 17.52 -21.95 9.96
C THR A 633 16.05 -22.21 9.63
N GLN A 634 15.19 -21.21 9.81
CA GLN A 634 13.80 -21.26 9.35
C GLN A 634 13.70 -20.74 7.91
N ASP A 635 12.97 -21.45 7.04
CA ASP A 635 12.82 -21.09 5.62
C ASP A 635 12.25 -19.68 5.38
N LEU A 636 11.45 -19.19 6.33
CA LEU A 636 10.85 -17.84 6.33
C LEU A 636 11.85 -16.71 6.62
N LEU A 637 13.02 -17.02 7.18
CA LEU A 637 14.09 -16.06 7.51
C LEU A 637 15.21 -16.05 6.47
N LEU A 638 15.07 -16.85 5.40
CA LEU A 638 16.05 -16.92 4.33
C LEU A 638 15.73 -15.94 3.20
N PRO A 639 16.74 -15.26 2.63
CA PRO A 639 16.54 -14.30 1.55
C PRO A 639 15.89 -14.97 0.33
N LEU A 640 15.03 -14.21 -0.36
CA LEU A 640 14.31 -14.68 -1.55
C LEU A 640 15.25 -15.09 -2.69
N ASN A 641 16.40 -14.41 -2.82
CA ASN A 641 17.43 -14.73 -3.81
C ASN A 641 18.51 -15.67 -3.24
N ARG A 642 18.34 -16.97 -3.43
CA ARG A 642 19.26 -18.00 -2.88
C ARG A 642 20.44 -18.35 -3.79
N ASN A 643 20.68 -17.61 -4.89
CA ASN A 643 21.69 -17.94 -5.92
C ASN A 643 23.15 -17.96 -5.44
N ARG A 644 23.43 -17.43 -4.24
CA ARG A 644 24.78 -17.41 -3.61
C ARG A 644 24.75 -17.98 -2.18
N LEU A 645 23.71 -18.74 -1.83
CA LEU A 645 23.56 -19.38 -0.52
C LEU A 645 23.34 -20.88 -0.70
N GLN A 646 24.26 -21.68 -0.16
CA GLN A 646 24.15 -23.13 -0.05
C GLN A 646 24.02 -23.52 1.42
N ILE A 647 23.03 -24.36 1.75
CA ILE A 647 22.82 -24.88 3.11
C ILE A 647 23.05 -26.40 3.09
N VAL A 648 23.87 -26.89 4.00
CA VAL A 648 24.26 -28.29 4.16
C VAL A 648 23.76 -28.80 5.51
N GLN A 649 22.71 -29.63 5.50
CA GLN A 649 22.00 -30.09 6.72
C GLN A 649 22.38 -31.51 7.19
N GLN A 650 23.11 -32.29 6.39
CA GLN A 650 23.41 -33.71 6.70
C GLN A 650 24.91 -34.02 6.81
N ALA A 651 25.73 -32.98 6.97
CA ALA A 651 27.17 -33.11 7.16
C ALA A 651 27.70 -32.00 8.07
N VAL A 652 28.90 -32.19 8.58
CA VAL A 652 29.67 -31.19 9.35
C VAL A 652 31.11 -31.14 8.84
N LEU A 653 31.86 -30.11 9.20
CA LEU A 653 33.28 -29.99 8.88
C LEU A 653 34.13 -30.62 9.99
N GLY A 654 35.23 -31.27 9.61
CA GLY A 654 36.10 -31.98 10.55
C GLY A 654 37.15 -32.86 9.87
N HIS A 655 37.32 -34.09 10.36
CA HIS A 655 38.44 -34.98 9.99
C HIS A 655 38.17 -35.91 8.80
N GLY A 656 36.96 -35.91 8.21
CA GLY A 656 36.60 -36.75 7.05
C GLY A 656 36.02 -38.13 7.37
N GLY A 657 35.66 -38.42 8.62
CA GLY A 657 35.06 -39.69 9.07
C GLY A 657 33.65 -39.53 9.63
N ALA A 658 33.11 -40.57 10.26
CA ALA A 658 31.86 -40.47 11.00
C ALA A 658 32.07 -39.69 12.31
N VAL A 659 31.13 -38.80 12.65
CA VAL A 659 31.14 -38.04 13.91
C VAL A 659 29.76 -38.08 14.56
N SER A 660 29.73 -38.32 15.86
CA SER A 660 28.49 -38.31 16.64
C SER A 660 27.99 -36.87 16.81
N PHE A 661 26.80 -36.58 16.31
CA PHE A 661 26.07 -35.35 16.51
C PHE A 661 25.02 -35.51 17.62
N GLN A 662 24.89 -34.51 18.49
CA GLN A 662 23.97 -34.45 19.62
C GLN A 662 22.92 -33.36 19.36
N ALA A 663 21.68 -33.77 19.11
CA ALA A 663 20.54 -32.88 18.99
C ALA A 663 19.93 -32.60 20.37
N ARG A 664 19.66 -31.33 20.66
CA ARG A 664 19.21 -30.82 21.98
C ARG A 664 17.97 -29.94 21.83
N LEU A 665 17.22 -29.78 22.92
CA LEU A 665 15.97 -29.02 22.93
C LEU A 665 16.12 -27.54 22.51
N ASP A 666 17.28 -26.91 22.77
CA ASP A 666 17.68 -25.70 22.05
C ASP A 666 18.57 -26.11 20.87
N ASN A 667 18.03 -26.02 19.64
CA ASN A 667 18.76 -26.39 18.44
C ASN A 667 20.11 -25.65 18.31
N ARG A 668 20.23 -24.43 18.84
CA ARG A 668 21.47 -23.64 18.81
C ARG A 668 22.58 -24.23 19.69
N GLN A 669 22.21 -25.10 20.64
CA GLN A 669 23.15 -25.85 21.47
C GLN A 669 23.48 -27.23 20.88
N SER A 670 22.85 -27.66 19.78
CA SER A 670 23.13 -28.95 19.14
C SER A 670 24.48 -28.94 18.42
N GLY A 671 25.25 -30.03 18.43
CA GLY A 671 26.61 -30.03 17.91
C GLY A 671 27.33 -31.37 18.08
N THR A 672 28.63 -31.42 17.81
CA THR A 672 29.45 -32.64 17.98
C THR A 672 30.15 -32.73 19.33
N LEU A 673 30.17 -31.66 20.11
CA LEU A 673 30.77 -31.63 21.45
C LEU A 673 29.72 -31.80 22.57
N PRO A 674 30.07 -32.45 23.70
CA PRO A 674 29.20 -32.57 24.87
C PRO A 674 28.79 -31.21 25.50
N PRO A 675 27.78 -31.19 26.39
CA PRO A 675 27.21 -29.97 26.92
C PRO A 675 27.92 -29.44 28.18
N VAL A 676 28.27 -28.15 28.14
CA VAL A 676 28.78 -27.42 29.31
C VAL A 676 27.65 -27.10 30.30
N MET A 677 27.54 -27.91 31.37
CA MET A 677 26.75 -27.74 32.61
C MET A 677 25.34 -27.09 32.53
N ASN A 678 24.31 -27.81 33.01
CA ASN A 678 22.90 -27.38 33.03
C ASN A 678 22.34 -27.00 31.64
N ALA A 679 22.90 -27.58 30.57
CA ALA A 679 22.41 -27.38 29.21
C ALA A 679 21.03 -28.02 28.97
N SER A 680 20.42 -27.64 27.85
CA SER A 680 19.13 -28.16 27.39
C SER A 680 19.09 -29.68 27.27
N GLN A 681 17.91 -30.28 27.51
CA GLN A 681 17.71 -31.72 27.45
C GLN A 681 18.12 -32.28 26.08
N GLU A 682 18.96 -33.33 26.09
CA GLU A 682 19.31 -34.09 24.89
C GLU A 682 18.06 -34.77 24.33
N LEU A 683 17.83 -34.63 23.02
CA LEU A 683 16.69 -35.21 22.31
C LEU A 683 17.10 -36.48 21.57
N ALA A 684 18.26 -36.47 20.90
CA ALA A 684 18.78 -37.61 20.14
C ALA A 684 20.28 -37.48 19.88
N GLN A 685 20.94 -38.63 19.72
CA GLN A 685 22.32 -38.74 19.26
C GLN A 685 22.34 -39.58 17.96
N PHE A 686 23.05 -39.12 16.93
CA PHE A 686 23.17 -39.83 15.65
C PHE A 686 24.48 -39.49 14.94
N ASP A 687 24.97 -40.40 14.09
CA ASP A 687 26.20 -40.18 13.34
C ASP A 687 25.95 -39.33 12.09
N LEU A 688 26.77 -38.29 11.90
CA LEU A 688 26.87 -37.50 10.69
C LEU A 688 28.19 -37.77 9.96
N THR A 689 28.20 -37.48 8.65
CA THR A 689 29.44 -37.49 7.87
C THR A 689 30.21 -36.19 8.12
N SER A 690 31.45 -36.31 8.58
CA SER A 690 32.39 -35.21 8.60
C SER A 690 33.08 -35.08 7.24
N ILE A 691 33.22 -33.86 6.74
CA ILE A 691 33.95 -33.53 5.50
C ILE A 691 35.20 -32.73 5.89
N ARG A 692 36.35 -33.02 5.29
CA ARG A 692 37.54 -32.18 5.50
C ARG A 692 37.39 -30.89 4.73
N LEU A 693 37.85 -29.79 5.32
CA LEU A 693 37.74 -28.48 4.69
C LEU A 693 38.50 -28.40 3.35
N ASP A 694 39.61 -29.14 3.24
CA ASP A 694 40.42 -29.22 2.02
C ASP A 694 39.86 -30.20 0.95
N ASP A 695 38.85 -31.01 1.28
CA ASP A 695 38.22 -31.96 0.34
C ASP A 695 37.02 -31.33 -0.42
N LEU A 696 36.66 -30.08 -0.14
CA LEU A 696 35.57 -29.37 -0.84
C LEU A 696 36.00 -28.91 -2.23
N GLU A 697 35.38 -29.46 -3.29
CA GLU A 697 35.59 -29.04 -4.68
C GLU A 697 35.07 -27.61 -4.91
N ARG A 698 35.95 -26.68 -5.34
CA ARG A 698 35.64 -25.25 -5.51
C ARG A 698 36.52 -24.59 -6.58
N ASP A 699 35.95 -23.63 -7.30
CA ASP A 699 36.65 -22.79 -8.28
C ASP A 699 37.39 -21.59 -7.66
N ALA A 700 37.17 -21.30 -6.38
CA ALA A 700 37.68 -20.12 -5.68
C ALA A 700 38.13 -20.45 -4.25
N PRO A 701 39.15 -19.73 -3.71
CA PRO A 701 39.59 -19.89 -2.32
C PRO A 701 38.51 -19.46 -1.34
N ILE A 702 38.54 -20.01 -0.13
CA ILE A 702 37.70 -19.57 0.98
C ILE A 702 38.32 -18.30 1.56
N ASP A 703 37.59 -17.19 1.49
CA ASP A 703 38.04 -15.90 1.99
C ASP A 703 37.80 -15.76 3.50
N TRP A 704 36.70 -16.31 4.02
CA TRP A 704 36.32 -16.19 5.42
C TRP A 704 35.75 -17.51 5.96
N LEU A 705 36.21 -17.92 7.15
CA LEU A 705 35.73 -19.09 7.88
C LEU A 705 35.14 -18.67 9.24
N MET A 706 33.86 -18.97 9.46
CA MET A 706 33.15 -18.78 10.73
C MET A 706 32.94 -20.12 11.42
N LEU A 707 33.35 -20.24 12.69
CA LEU A 707 33.23 -21.46 13.49
C LEU A 707 32.40 -21.21 14.76
N ALA A 708 31.47 -22.12 15.05
CA ALA A 708 30.71 -22.16 16.30
C ALA A 708 31.38 -23.03 17.38
N ASP A 709 31.05 -22.80 18.65
CA ASP A 709 31.71 -23.34 19.86
C ASP A 709 31.21 -24.73 20.31
N ASN A 710 30.19 -25.24 19.65
CA ASN A 710 29.53 -26.54 19.84
C ASN A 710 30.08 -27.67 18.93
N TYR A 711 31.13 -27.41 18.15
CA TYR A 711 31.74 -28.37 17.22
C TYR A 711 33.23 -28.61 17.51
N ASP A 712 33.74 -29.79 17.12
CA ASP A 712 35.16 -30.14 17.23
C ASP A 712 36.01 -29.38 16.19
N ASN A 713 36.22 -28.10 16.48
CA ASN A 713 37.05 -27.22 15.66
C ASN A 713 38.53 -27.58 15.70
N HIS A 714 38.99 -28.32 16.72
CA HIS A 714 40.37 -28.80 16.78
C HIS A 714 40.60 -29.83 15.66
N ALA A 715 39.72 -30.82 15.52
CA ALA A 715 39.77 -31.79 14.43
C ALA A 715 39.60 -31.14 13.05
N LEU A 716 38.72 -30.13 12.92
CA LEU A 716 38.52 -29.36 11.69
C LEU A 716 39.80 -28.64 11.25
N LEU A 717 40.36 -27.77 12.11
CA LEU A 717 41.51 -26.95 11.77
C LEU A 717 42.77 -27.79 11.49
N SER A 718 42.93 -28.91 12.21
CA SER A 718 44.03 -29.87 11.98
C SER A 718 44.04 -30.53 10.59
N HIS A 719 42.93 -30.47 9.85
CA HIS A 719 42.76 -31.07 8.52
C HIS A 719 42.41 -30.04 7.42
N ALA A 720 42.78 -28.77 7.63
CA ALA A 720 42.39 -27.63 6.80
C ALA A 720 43.58 -26.81 6.25
N ALA A 721 44.79 -27.37 6.23
CA ALA A 721 46.03 -26.65 5.98
C ALA A 721 46.01 -25.80 4.70
N ARG A 722 45.53 -26.35 3.57
CA ARG A 722 45.50 -25.65 2.27
C ARG A 722 44.51 -24.48 2.30
N THR A 723 43.36 -24.68 2.90
CA THR A 723 42.35 -23.64 3.10
C THR A 723 42.86 -22.53 4.03
N LEU A 724 43.50 -22.87 5.15
CA LEU A 724 43.94 -21.91 6.15
C LEU A 724 45.05 -20.99 5.63
N GLU A 725 45.98 -21.49 4.81
CA GLU A 725 46.99 -20.68 4.11
C GLU A 725 46.38 -19.65 3.14
N GLN A 726 45.11 -19.82 2.76
CA GLN A 726 44.40 -18.96 1.82
C GLN A 726 43.30 -18.10 2.47
N ALA A 727 42.99 -18.26 3.76
CA ALA A 727 41.94 -17.50 4.42
C ALA A 727 42.36 -16.03 4.65
N LEU A 728 41.42 -15.09 4.48
CA LEU A 728 41.59 -13.67 4.83
C LEU A 728 41.07 -13.37 6.24
N ALA A 729 40.09 -14.14 6.72
CA ALA A 729 39.63 -14.08 8.10
C ALA A 729 39.24 -15.48 8.60
N VAL A 730 39.61 -15.79 9.84
CA VAL A 730 39.03 -16.91 10.59
C VAL A 730 38.45 -16.35 11.88
N SER A 731 37.17 -16.60 12.12
CA SER A 731 36.45 -16.05 13.28
C SER A 731 35.77 -17.17 14.07
N ILE A 732 36.28 -17.39 15.28
CA ILE A 732 35.94 -18.54 16.13
C ILE A 732 35.22 -18.02 17.36
N LYS A 733 34.05 -18.59 17.71
CA LYS A 733 33.42 -18.31 19.00
C LYS A 733 34.20 -19.06 20.09
N VAL A 734 34.67 -18.34 21.11
CA VAL A 734 35.44 -18.88 22.23
C VAL A 734 34.72 -18.58 23.55
N HIS A 735 34.66 -19.57 24.44
CA HIS A 735 34.06 -19.44 25.77
C HIS A 735 35.09 -19.04 26.83
N PHE A 736 34.64 -18.32 27.86
CA PHE A 736 35.45 -17.94 29.03
C PHE A 736 34.98 -18.59 30.34
N ALA A 737 33.80 -19.21 30.34
CA ALA A 737 33.35 -20.06 31.44
C ALA A 737 34.06 -21.42 31.41
N PRO A 738 34.09 -22.20 32.52
CA PRO A 738 34.66 -23.55 32.53
C PRO A 738 33.89 -24.47 31.56
N GLY A 739 34.48 -24.69 30.38
CA GLY A 739 33.91 -25.47 29.29
C GLY A 739 34.26 -26.95 29.34
N ASP A 740 33.85 -27.67 28.30
CA ASP A 740 34.20 -29.07 28.10
C ASP A 740 35.65 -29.20 27.61
N ALA A 741 36.35 -30.27 28.01
CA ALA A 741 37.79 -30.42 27.78
C ALA A 741 38.21 -30.57 26.29
N GLN A 742 37.24 -30.60 25.37
CA GLN A 742 37.41 -30.66 23.92
C GLN A 742 36.95 -29.39 23.18
N GLN A 743 36.41 -28.39 23.88
CA GLN A 743 36.11 -27.10 23.25
C GLN A 743 37.42 -26.36 22.94
N LEU A 744 37.51 -25.82 21.72
CA LEU A 744 38.71 -25.12 21.25
C LEU A 744 38.88 -23.78 21.99
N ASP A 745 39.90 -23.69 22.85
CA ASP A 745 40.23 -22.45 23.56
C ASP A 745 41.04 -21.47 22.69
N LEU A 746 41.19 -20.22 23.17
CA LEU A 746 41.90 -19.16 22.45
C LEU A 746 43.40 -19.44 22.27
N SER A 747 44.05 -20.18 23.18
CA SER A 747 45.45 -20.58 23.03
C SER A 747 45.59 -21.66 21.97
N GLN A 748 44.77 -22.71 22.05
CA GLN A 748 44.74 -23.79 21.07
C GLN A 748 44.43 -23.27 19.66
N ALA A 749 43.47 -22.35 19.52
CA ALA A 749 43.17 -21.71 18.25
C ALA A 749 44.37 -20.92 17.68
N ARG A 750 45.14 -20.22 18.53
CA ARG A 750 46.37 -19.55 18.11
C ARG A 750 47.45 -20.54 17.68
N ASP A 751 47.65 -21.62 18.42
CA ASP A 751 48.67 -22.62 18.12
C ASP A 751 48.38 -23.40 16.82
N LEU A 752 47.09 -23.63 16.50
CA LEU A 752 46.65 -24.25 15.24
C LEU A 752 46.70 -23.29 14.03
N LEU A 753 46.40 -22.00 14.21
CA LEU A 753 46.30 -21.04 13.10
C LEU A 753 47.63 -20.35 12.76
N ALA A 754 48.52 -20.15 13.73
CA ALA A 754 49.79 -19.46 13.52
C ALA A 754 50.74 -20.12 12.48
N PRO A 755 50.83 -21.47 12.35
CA PRO A 755 51.62 -22.11 11.30
C PRO A 755 51.18 -21.76 9.88
N HIS A 756 49.90 -21.44 9.67
CA HIS A 756 49.31 -21.07 8.38
C HIS A 756 49.33 -19.55 8.13
N GLY A 757 50.06 -18.79 8.95
CA GLY A 757 50.25 -17.34 8.77
C GLY A 757 49.09 -16.47 9.30
N LEU A 758 48.14 -17.05 10.02
CA LEU A 758 47.02 -16.34 10.64
C LEU A 758 47.34 -15.98 12.10
N GLU A 759 47.26 -14.70 12.43
CA GLU A 759 47.56 -14.17 13.77
C GLU A 759 46.29 -13.66 14.45
N PHE A 760 46.17 -13.89 15.77
CA PHE A 760 45.05 -13.38 16.56
C PHE A 760 45.07 -11.84 16.59
N TYR A 761 43.96 -11.23 16.19
CA TYR A 761 43.82 -9.78 16.12
C TYR A 761 43.10 -9.20 17.34
N THR A 762 41.87 -9.65 17.62
CA THR A 762 41.05 -9.10 18.71
C THR A 762 39.88 -10.02 19.09
N LEU A 763 39.23 -9.71 20.22
CA LEU A 763 37.93 -10.26 20.62
C LEU A 763 36.82 -9.25 20.29
N MET A 764 35.73 -9.73 19.69
CA MET A 764 34.56 -8.92 19.30
C MET A 764 33.26 -9.63 19.67
N ALA A 765 32.13 -8.93 19.61
CA ALA A 765 30.79 -9.49 19.88
C ALA A 765 30.75 -10.31 21.18
N PHE A 766 31.06 -9.63 22.30
CA PHE A 766 31.04 -10.22 23.63
C PHE A 766 29.62 -10.58 24.05
N ASP A 767 29.41 -11.85 24.37
CA ASP A 767 28.19 -12.38 24.95
C ASP A 767 28.28 -12.27 26.47
N CYS A 768 27.33 -11.55 27.07
CA CYS A 768 27.38 -11.14 28.47
C CYS A 768 26.04 -11.38 29.19
N GLU A 769 26.12 -11.95 30.39
CA GLU A 769 25.00 -12.02 31.33
C GLU A 769 24.90 -10.71 32.14
N SER A 770 23.67 -10.23 32.28
CA SER A 770 23.31 -8.98 32.96
C SER A 770 22.19 -9.23 33.96
N GLY A 771 22.24 -8.55 35.11
CA GLY A 771 21.15 -8.54 36.10
C GLY A 771 20.08 -7.48 35.84
N TYR A 772 20.19 -6.72 34.73
CA TYR A 772 19.29 -5.63 34.35
C TYR A 772 18.27 -6.08 33.29
N THR A 773 17.12 -5.42 33.22
CA THR A 773 16.10 -5.67 32.18
C THR A 773 16.48 -5.03 30.84
N ASP A 774 15.87 -5.47 29.73
CA ASP A 774 16.14 -4.97 28.37
C ASP A 774 15.96 -3.45 28.21
N GLU A 775 15.06 -2.84 28.99
CA GLU A 775 14.88 -1.38 29.00
C GLU A 775 16.05 -0.66 29.70
N GLN A 776 16.61 -1.24 30.76
CA GLN A 776 17.75 -0.70 31.49
C GLN A 776 19.08 -0.89 30.74
N LEU A 777 19.17 -1.94 29.90
CA LEU A 777 20.33 -2.20 29.03
C LEU A 777 20.49 -1.15 27.91
N LYS A 778 19.43 -0.43 27.52
CA LYS A 778 19.53 0.67 26.53
C LYS A 778 20.29 1.88 27.07
N GLU A 779 20.41 2.02 28.39
CA GLU A 779 21.10 3.14 29.06
C GLU A 779 22.48 2.75 29.64
N SER A 780 22.86 1.47 29.59
CA SER A 780 24.05 0.93 30.27
C SER A 780 24.84 -0.06 29.39
N HIS A 781 26.09 0.27 29.09
CA HIS A 781 26.98 -0.55 28.24
C HIS A 781 27.79 -1.63 28.99
N SER A 782 27.51 -1.90 30.27
CA SER A 782 28.29 -2.87 31.07
C SER A 782 27.49 -4.11 31.45
N GLY A 783 27.78 -5.24 30.80
CA GLY A 783 27.37 -6.58 31.26
C GLY A 783 28.10 -6.99 32.54
N SER A 784 27.48 -7.82 33.36
CA SER A 784 28.01 -8.21 34.69
C SER A 784 28.97 -9.42 34.64
N ARG A 785 28.85 -10.26 33.60
CA ARG A 785 29.71 -11.44 33.39
C ARG A 785 29.82 -11.76 31.89
N ILE A 786 31.03 -11.97 31.39
CA ILE A 786 31.28 -12.38 30.00
C ILE A 786 31.27 -13.91 29.92
N HIS A 787 30.51 -14.48 28.97
CA HIS A 787 30.41 -15.93 28.73
C HIS A 787 31.18 -16.40 27.51
N SER A 788 31.11 -15.63 26.41
CA SER A 788 31.82 -15.93 25.17
C SER A 788 32.15 -14.65 24.37
N ALA A 789 33.00 -14.78 23.36
CA ALA A 789 33.23 -13.74 22.35
C ALA A 789 33.72 -14.38 21.03
N ILE A 790 33.76 -13.58 19.96
CA ILE A 790 34.37 -13.96 18.69
C ILE A 790 35.85 -13.57 18.70
N ALA A 791 36.73 -14.57 18.66
CA ALA A 791 38.15 -14.37 18.37
C ALA A 791 38.36 -14.27 16.86
N LEU A 792 38.88 -13.12 16.40
CA LEU A 792 39.17 -12.85 15.00
C LEU A 792 40.67 -13.04 14.74
N PHE A 793 41.00 -13.82 13.70
CA PHE A 793 42.34 -14.11 13.22
C PHE A 793 42.50 -13.62 11.77
N LEU A 794 43.60 -12.95 11.49
CA LEU A 794 43.87 -12.28 10.21
C LEU A 794 45.28 -12.64 9.69
N PRO A 795 45.56 -12.56 8.37
CA PRO A 795 46.88 -12.76 7.82
C PRO A 795 47.94 -11.85 8.44
N ARG A 796 49.01 -12.45 8.95
CA ARG A 796 50.14 -11.75 9.59
C ARG A 796 50.91 -10.85 8.64
N ASN A 797 51.01 -11.24 7.37
CA ASN A 797 51.64 -10.44 6.33
C ASN A 797 50.60 -10.10 5.26
N THR A 798 50.06 -8.88 5.34
CA THR A 798 49.14 -8.37 4.31
C THR A 798 49.87 -7.73 3.14
N GLN A 799 51.18 -7.43 3.25
CA GLN A 799 51.92 -6.64 2.26
C GLN A 799 51.96 -7.29 0.86
N ASP A 800 52.03 -8.62 0.83
CA ASP A 800 52.08 -9.41 -0.40
C ASP A 800 50.70 -9.82 -0.96
N LEU A 801 49.59 -9.37 -0.34
CA LEU A 801 48.25 -9.69 -0.82
C LEU A 801 47.92 -8.93 -2.13
N PRO A 802 47.40 -9.61 -3.17
CA PRO A 802 46.86 -8.94 -4.35
C PRO A 802 45.73 -7.98 -3.99
N LEU A 803 45.62 -6.88 -4.75
CA LEU A 803 44.67 -5.78 -4.49
C LEU A 803 43.23 -6.26 -4.24
N GLU A 804 42.75 -7.19 -5.07
CA GLU A 804 41.40 -7.78 -4.95
C GLU A 804 41.18 -8.52 -3.61
N ARG A 805 42.20 -9.23 -3.12
CA ARG A 805 42.12 -9.92 -1.82
C ARG A 805 42.23 -8.95 -0.66
N LEU A 806 42.97 -7.86 -0.82
CA LEU A 806 43.00 -6.77 0.15
C LEU A 806 41.66 -6.05 0.23
N GLU A 807 41.00 -5.77 -0.91
CA GLU A 807 39.65 -5.20 -0.95
C GLU A 807 38.64 -6.11 -0.23
N LYS A 808 38.69 -7.43 -0.46
CA LYS A 808 37.88 -8.42 0.28
C LYS A 808 38.15 -8.41 1.78
N LEU A 809 39.42 -8.38 2.21
CA LEU A 809 39.79 -8.33 3.62
C LEU A 809 39.29 -7.03 4.30
N ALA A 810 39.48 -5.89 3.64
CA ALA A 810 39.00 -4.61 4.14
C ALA A 810 37.45 -4.55 4.15
N PHE A 811 36.76 -5.19 3.21
CA PHE A 811 35.30 -5.34 3.22
C PHE A 811 34.82 -6.16 4.41
N ILE A 812 35.40 -7.35 4.65
CA ILE A 812 35.05 -8.21 5.81
C ILE A 812 35.17 -7.43 7.12
N LEU A 813 36.29 -6.71 7.28
CA LEU A 813 36.58 -5.91 8.47
C LEU A 813 35.64 -4.71 8.63
N HIS A 814 35.29 -4.03 7.54
CA HIS A 814 34.34 -2.92 7.56
C HIS A 814 32.91 -3.39 7.84
N ALA A 815 32.38 -4.23 6.95
CA ALA A 815 30.95 -4.48 6.81
C ALA A 815 30.40 -5.40 7.92
N TYR A 816 31.15 -6.42 8.31
CA TYR A 816 30.72 -7.33 9.39
C TYR A 816 31.26 -6.92 10.75
N PHE A 817 32.59 -6.79 10.87
CA PHE A 817 33.26 -6.56 12.15
C PHE A 817 33.26 -5.10 12.64
N GLY A 818 33.03 -4.11 11.78
CA GLY A 818 33.08 -2.69 12.15
C GLY A 818 34.48 -2.17 12.51
N ALA A 819 35.55 -2.90 12.13
CA ALA A 819 36.95 -2.55 12.33
C ALA A 819 37.42 -1.49 11.31
N HIS A 820 36.74 -0.34 11.32
CA HIS A 820 36.88 0.70 10.30
C HIS A 820 38.30 1.29 10.22
N ASP A 821 39.00 1.36 11.35
CA ASP A 821 40.37 1.87 11.50
C ASP A 821 41.40 0.93 10.83
N TYR A 822 41.22 -0.39 10.99
CA TYR A 822 42.08 -1.38 10.36
C TYR A 822 41.83 -1.46 8.85
N ALA A 823 40.56 -1.44 8.42
CA ALA A 823 40.21 -1.35 7.01
C ALA A 823 40.80 -0.08 6.35
N GLN A 824 40.73 1.08 7.02
CA GLN A 824 41.40 2.30 6.57
C GLN A 824 42.92 2.09 6.46
N ARG A 825 43.54 1.45 7.46
CA ARG A 825 44.99 1.21 7.51
C ARG A 825 45.46 0.32 6.35
N LEU A 826 44.74 -0.76 6.05
CA LEU A 826 45.02 -1.64 4.90
C LEU A 826 44.97 -0.86 3.59
N LEU A 827 43.87 -0.15 3.33
CA LEU A 827 43.69 0.64 2.10
C LEU A 827 44.77 1.71 1.95
N THR A 828 45.16 2.36 3.05
CA THR A 828 46.19 3.42 3.06
C THR A 828 47.60 2.86 2.84
N GLN A 829 47.97 1.79 3.55
CA GLN A 829 49.32 1.19 3.47
C GLN A 829 49.63 0.66 2.06
N HIS A 830 48.60 0.22 1.33
CA HIS A 830 48.71 -0.33 -0.02
C HIS A 830 48.43 0.68 -1.13
N GLN A 831 48.35 1.98 -0.81
CA GLN A 831 48.09 3.07 -1.78
C GLN A 831 46.83 2.81 -2.63
N HIS A 832 45.77 2.27 -2.01
CA HIS A 832 44.54 1.95 -2.71
C HIS A 832 43.92 3.21 -3.34
N PRO A 833 43.46 3.19 -4.62
CA PRO A 833 42.92 4.39 -5.29
C PRO A 833 41.77 5.08 -4.52
N LYS A 834 40.99 4.30 -3.76
CA LYS A 834 39.88 4.80 -2.93
C LYS A 834 40.27 5.13 -1.47
N ALA A 835 41.54 5.04 -1.07
CA ALA A 835 41.95 5.22 0.34
C ALA A 835 41.64 6.63 0.89
N GLU A 836 41.83 7.68 0.09
CA GLU A 836 41.47 9.06 0.49
C GLU A 836 39.95 9.25 0.61
N GLN A 837 39.17 8.60 -0.26
CA GLN A 837 37.70 8.61 -0.19
C GLN A 837 37.22 7.96 1.11
N TYR A 838 37.75 6.76 1.43
CA TYR A 838 37.47 6.06 2.69
C TYR A 838 37.80 6.94 3.90
N LEU A 839 39.00 7.57 3.90
CA LEU A 839 39.44 8.45 4.98
C LEU A 839 38.51 9.66 5.18
N ARG A 840 37.98 10.23 4.08
CA ARG A 840 37.05 11.37 4.13
C ARG A 840 35.73 10.97 4.80
N GLN A 841 35.17 9.82 4.46
CA GLN A 841 33.92 9.32 5.05
C GLN A 841 34.10 8.85 6.50
N ALA A 842 35.20 8.13 6.79
CA ALA A 842 35.53 7.72 8.16
C ALA A 842 35.71 8.91 9.13
N ARG A 843 36.07 10.09 8.61
CA ARG A 843 36.05 11.35 9.38
C ARG A 843 34.66 11.92 9.59
N LEU A 844 33.77 11.84 8.59
CA LEU A 844 32.36 12.24 8.72
C LEU A 844 31.62 11.38 9.75
N ARG A 845 31.81 10.04 9.70
CA ARG A 845 31.25 9.08 10.67
C ARG A 845 31.68 9.31 12.14
N ASN A 846 32.75 10.08 12.40
CA ASN A 846 33.28 10.37 13.74
C ASN A 846 32.98 11.81 14.23
N LEU A 847 32.19 12.60 13.47
CA LEU A 847 31.66 13.87 13.97
C LEU A 847 30.39 13.61 14.79
N PRO A 848 30.13 14.35 15.88
CA PRO A 848 28.85 14.28 16.58
C PRO A 848 27.72 14.64 15.61
N SER A 849 26.68 13.81 15.52
CA SER A 849 25.66 13.93 14.48
C SER A 849 24.89 15.25 14.55
N MET A 850 25.01 16.03 13.49
CA MET A 850 24.21 17.23 13.26
C MET A 850 23.16 16.89 12.20
N THR A 851 21.94 16.59 12.63
CA THR A 851 20.87 16.21 11.69
C THR A 851 20.24 17.46 11.06
N ILE A 852 20.28 17.57 9.73
CA ILE A 852 19.54 18.62 9.02
C ILE A 852 18.05 18.23 8.96
N PRO A 853 17.10 19.08 9.38
CA PRO A 853 15.67 18.77 9.30
C PRO A 853 15.21 18.44 7.88
N ASP A 854 14.38 17.40 7.72
CA ASP A 854 13.86 16.94 6.41
C ASP A 854 12.80 17.87 5.79
N ILE A 855 12.23 18.76 6.60
CA ILE A 855 11.23 19.76 6.23
C ILE A 855 11.71 21.13 6.76
N PRO A 856 11.38 22.24 6.10
CA PRO A 856 11.72 23.56 6.61
C PRO A 856 11.04 23.80 7.96
N ALA A 857 11.61 24.70 8.78
CA ALA A 857 11.10 25.03 10.12
C ALA A 857 9.86 25.96 10.04
N MET A 858 8.84 25.51 9.31
CA MET A 858 7.60 26.19 8.95
C MET A 858 6.41 25.36 9.47
N THR A 859 5.23 25.96 9.61
CA THR A 859 4.02 25.17 9.91
C THR A 859 3.57 24.33 8.72
N ALA A 860 2.70 23.33 8.92
CA ALA A 860 2.20 22.50 7.82
C ALA A 860 1.51 23.33 6.71
N ALA A 861 0.82 24.42 7.08
CA ALA A 861 0.17 25.32 6.13
C ALA A 861 1.19 26.19 5.36
N GLU A 862 2.26 26.62 6.04
CA GLU A 862 3.37 27.34 5.42
C GLU A 862 4.23 26.43 4.51
N ILE A 863 4.43 25.16 4.89
CA ILE A 863 5.07 24.14 4.04
C ILE A 863 4.24 23.90 2.78
N GLU A 864 2.92 23.68 2.90
CA GLU A 864 2.04 23.51 1.74
C GLU A 864 2.05 24.76 0.84
N PHE A 865 2.09 25.96 1.44
CA PHE A 865 2.23 27.21 0.69
C PHE A 865 3.59 27.32 -0.01
N PHE A 866 4.68 26.91 0.62
CA PHE A 866 6.01 26.96 0.05
C PHE A 866 6.22 25.89 -1.05
N GLU A 867 5.77 24.64 -0.85
CA GLU A 867 5.59 23.64 -1.92
C GLU A 867 4.76 24.25 -3.08
N SER A 868 3.74 25.06 -2.77
CA SER A 868 2.90 25.69 -3.80
C SER A 868 3.68 26.66 -4.71
N CYS A 869 4.68 27.35 -4.15
CA CYS A 869 5.57 28.27 -4.86
C CYS A 869 6.69 27.53 -5.62
N LEU A 870 7.31 26.52 -4.99
CA LEU A 870 8.40 25.70 -5.55
C LEU A 870 7.97 24.93 -6.81
N ASP A 871 6.76 24.35 -6.83
CA ASP A 871 6.21 23.65 -8.02
C ASP A 871 6.06 24.57 -9.25
N GLN A 872 6.00 25.89 -9.03
CA GLN A 872 5.95 26.91 -10.10
C GLN A 872 7.33 27.48 -10.46
N ALA A 873 8.37 27.17 -9.68
CA ALA A 873 9.70 27.71 -9.89
C ALA A 873 10.47 26.94 -10.99
N GLN A 874 11.26 27.67 -11.78
CA GLN A 874 12.23 27.11 -12.71
C GLN A 874 13.66 27.31 -12.19
N HIS A 875 13.92 28.49 -11.62
CA HIS A 875 15.21 28.89 -11.06
C HIS A 875 14.99 29.42 -9.64
N TYR A 876 15.50 28.68 -8.66
CA TYR A 876 15.30 28.91 -7.23
C TYR A 876 16.61 29.33 -6.55
N TYR A 877 16.54 30.40 -5.74
CA TYR A 877 17.62 30.84 -4.86
C TYR A 877 17.14 30.92 -3.41
N GLU A 878 17.99 30.55 -2.45
CA GLU A 878 17.71 30.74 -1.02
C GLU A 878 18.85 31.42 -0.24
N PHE A 879 18.46 32.34 0.63
CA PHE A 879 19.31 32.81 1.72
C PHE A 879 18.98 31.98 2.95
N GLY A 880 20.00 31.31 3.51
CA GLY A 880 19.83 30.27 4.53
C GLY A 880 19.49 28.92 3.91
N SER A 881 19.89 27.83 4.57
CA SER A 881 19.80 26.49 4.03
C SER A 881 19.36 25.45 5.08
N GLY A 882 18.87 24.30 4.63
CA GLY A 882 18.42 23.20 5.51
C GLY A 882 17.21 22.45 4.94
N GLY A 883 16.11 22.43 5.69
CA GLY A 883 14.90 21.71 5.29
C GLY A 883 14.20 22.29 4.06
N SER A 884 14.34 23.60 3.78
CA SER A 884 13.88 24.21 2.52
C SER A 884 14.64 23.65 1.32
N THR A 885 15.96 23.50 1.45
CA THR A 885 16.86 22.92 0.46
C THR A 885 16.44 21.50 0.12
N LYS A 886 16.24 20.65 1.14
CA LYS A 886 15.79 19.25 0.97
C LYS A 886 14.44 19.17 0.28
N LEU A 887 13.49 20.00 0.70
CA LEU A 887 12.15 20.05 0.09
C LEU A 887 12.24 20.44 -1.39
N ALA A 888 12.92 21.54 -1.72
CA ALA A 888 13.10 22.00 -3.10
C ALA A 888 13.83 20.98 -3.98
N ALA A 889 14.88 20.33 -3.46
CA ALA A 889 15.60 19.27 -4.16
C ALA A 889 14.73 18.04 -4.42
N SER A 890 13.90 17.63 -3.45
CA SER A 890 12.93 16.52 -3.61
C SER A 890 11.86 16.81 -4.68
N MET A 891 11.61 18.09 -4.97
CA MET A 891 10.73 18.56 -6.04
C MET A 891 11.46 18.75 -7.39
N GLY A 892 12.72 18.32 -7.49
CA GLY A 892 13.53 18.35 -8.72
C GLY A 892 14.03 19.75 -9.10
N LEU A 893 14.32 20.61 -8.12
CA LEU A 893 15.00 21.88 -8.34
C LEU A 893 16.50 21.79 -8.00
N ASN A 894 17.32 22.48 -8.79
CA ASN A 894 18.67 22.85 -8.35
C ASN A 894 18.53 24.01 -7.36
N VAL A 895 19.08 23.87 -6.17
CA VAL A 895 18.97 24.85 -5.09
C VAL A 895 20.22 25.69 -5.03
N HIS A 896 20.16 26.90 -5.59
CA HIS A 896 21.22 27.89 -5.44
C HIS A 896 21.03 28.63 -4.12
N GLY A 897 22.11 29.05 -3.46
CA GLY A 897 21.93 29.78 -2.21
C GLY A 897 23.22 30.14 -1.47
N VAL A 898 23.04 30.61 -0.24
CA VAL A 898 24.11 30.95 0.70
C VAL A 898 23.86 30.44 2.11
N GLU A 899 24.91 29.93 2.74
CA GLU A 899 24.94 29.51 4.14
C GLU A 899 26.13 30.14 4.89
N SER A 900 25.92 30.45 6.17
CA SER A 900 26.88 31.05 7.09
C SER A 900 27.63 30.03 7.93
N ASP A 901 26.99 28.91 8.29
CA ASP A 901 27.65 27.84 9.03
C ASP A 901 28.26 26.78 8.10
N ARG A 902 29.59 26.69 8.14
CA ARG A 902 30.34 25.77 7.29
C ARG A 902 30.04 24.29 7.57
N ARG A 903 29.82 23.91 8.83
CA ARG A 903 29.54 22.51 9.21
C ARG A 903 28.15 22.10 8.77
N TRP A 904 27.18 23.00 8.96
CA TRP A 904 25.81 22.83 8.46
C TRP A 904 25.81 22.61 6.93
N LEU A 905 26.57 23.43 6.19
CA LEU A 905 26.67 23.30 4.73
C LEU A 905 27.42 22.04 4.27
N GLU A 906 28.49 21.64 4.95
CA GLU A 906 29.22 20.40 4.64
C GLU A 906 28.32 19.17 4.84
N GLN A 907 27.48 19.16 5.86
CA GLN A 907 26.46 18.12 6.09
C GLN A 907 25.33 18.19 5.05
N LEU A 908 24.79 19.37 4.77
CA LEU A 908 23.72 19.55 3.78
C LEU A 908 24.13 19.09 2.37
N HIS A 909 25.38 19.34 1.97
CA HIS A 909 25.91 18.81 0.71
C HIS A 909 26.00 17.28 0.68
N ALA A 910 26.29 16.64 1.81
CA ALA A 910 26.29 15.18 1.90
C ALA A 910 24.86 14.62 1.78
N GLU A 911 23.87 15.26 2.39
CA GLU A 911 22.48 14.78 2.40
C GLU A 911 21.67 15.12 1.13
N VAL A 912 22.01 16.21 0.41
CA VAL A 912 21.26 16.68 -0.79
C VAL A 912 22.02 16.40 -2.11
N GLY A 913 23.33 16.19 -2.04
CA GLY A 913 24.15 15.85 -3.21
C GLY A 913 24.16 16.94 -4.29
N GLN A 914 24.16 16.52 -5.57
CA GLN A 914 24.41 17.42 -6.69
C GLN A 914 23.37 18.53 -6.89
N ALA A 915 22.15 18.38 -6.38
CA ALA A 915 21.11 19.40 -6.46
C ALA A 915 21.41 20.63 -5.58
N CYS A 916 22.23 20.47 -4.52
CA CYS A 916 22.66 21.57 -3.68
C CYS A 916 23.77 22.38 -4.37
N LYS A 917 23.51 23.67 -4.62
CA LYS A 917 24.43 24.69 -5.17
C LYS A 917 24.57 25.86 -4.17
N VAL A 918 24.47 25.56 -2.88
CA VAL A 918 24.57 26.54 -1.79
C VAL A 918 26.04 26.80 -1.46
N ASN A 919 26.44 28.07 -1.34
CA ASN A 919 27.83 28.46 -1.09
C ASN A 919 28.03 28.91 0.36
N HIS A 920 29.23 28.65 0.93
CA HIS A 920 29.60 29.18 2.25
C HIS A 920 30.05 30.63 2.14
N VAL A 921 29.57 31.48 3.04
CA VAL A 921 30.15 32.81 3.30
C VAL A 921 30.56 32.87 4.77
N ASP A 922 31.84 33.16 5.01
CA ASP A 922 32.38 33.36 6.35
C ASP A 922 31.86 34.69 6.94
N ILE A 923 31.25 34.60 8.12
CA ILE A 923 30.80 35.74 8.94
C ILE A 923 31.42 35.68 10.35
N GLY A 924 32.55 34.99 10.49
CA GLY A 924 33.14 34.62 11.77
C GLY A 924 32.46 33.40 12.41
N PRO A 925 32.85 33.05 13.65
CA PRO A 925 32.31 31.88 14.34
C PRO A 925 30.79 31.97 14.50
N THR A 926 30.09 30.90 14.15
CA THR A 926 28.64 30.75 14.25
C THR A 926 28.22 30.00 15.52
N ARG A 927 26.99 30.26 15.97
CA ARG A 927 26.22 29.43 16.91
C ARG A 927 24.95 28.92 16.21
N GLU A 928 24.07 28.26 16.95
CA GLU A 928 22.75 27.78 16.48
C GLU A 928 22.07 28.74 15.49
N TRP A 929 21.50 28.19 14.41
CA TRP A 929 20.82 28.93 13.34
C TRP A 929 21.69 29.94 12.57
N GLY A 930 23.01 29.69 12.49
CA GLY A 930 23.94 30.52 11.73
C GLY A 930 24.16 31.92 12.29
N TYR A 931 23.76 32.18 13.54
CA TYR A 931 24.00 33.49 14.17
C TYR A 931 25.51 33.69 14.43
N PRO A 932 26.09 34.86 14.14
CA PRO A 932 27.46 35.16 14.55
C PRO A 932 27.56 35.19 16.08
N VAL A 933 28.65 34.64 16.62
CA VAL A 933 28.98 34.63 18.06
C VAL A 933 29.36 36.03 18.55
N ASP A 934 30.02 36.81 17.71
CA ASP A 934 30.43 38.19 17.98
C ASP A 934 30.60 39.00 16.67
N LEU A 935 30.93 40.29 16.80
CA LEU A 935 30.97 41.24 15.69
C LEU A 935 32.37 41.44 15.09
N ARG A 936 33.35 40.57 15.37
CA ARG A 936 34.73 40.75 14.86
C ARG A 936 34.86 40.64 13.34
N ALA A 937 33.89 40.03 12.66
CA ALA A 937 33.81 39.89 11.21
C ALA A 937 32.67 40.73 10.58
N ALA A 938 32.22 41.80 11.25
CA ALA A 938 31.12 42.65 10.76
C ALA A 938 31.43 43.40 9.45
N ASP A 939 32.70 43.44 9.04
CA ASP A 939 33.17 43.90 7.72
C ASP A 939 32.84 42.89 6.59
N GLN A 940 32.74 41.59 6.92
CA GLN A 940 32.44 40.51 5.97
C GLN A 940 30.93 40.26 5.81
N PHE A 941 30.10 40.69 6.77
CA PHE A 941 28.65 40.52 6.77
C PHE A 941 27.96 40.89 5.43
N PRO A 942 28.30 42.00 4.72
CA PRO A 942 27.67 42.34 3.45
C PRO A 942 27.90 41.31 2.33
N HIS A 943 28.90 40.42 2.43
CA HIS A 943 29.12 39.36 1.46
C HIS A 943 28.00 38.31 1.46
N TYR A 944 27.34 38.11 2.61
CA TYR A 944 26.25 37.12 2.74
C TYR A 944 25.02 37.57 1.93
N SER A 945 24.52 38.79 2.16
CA SER A 945 23.36 39.31 1.44
C SER A 945 23.64 39.58 -0.04
N ARG A 946 24.90 39.88 -0.40
CA ARG A 946 25.31 40.08 -1.81
C ARG A 946 25.60 38.79 -2.58
N SER A 947 25.60 37.64 -1.92
CA SER A 947 25.91 36.33 -2.52
C SER A 947 25.11 36.04 -3.80
N ILE A 948 23.84 36.45 -3.89
CA ILE A 948 22.99 36.24 -5.07
C ILE A 948 23.59 36.85 -6.35
N HIS A 949 24.31 37.97 -6.25
CA HIS A 949 24.94 38.63 -7.40
C HIS A 949 26.08 37.83 -8.04
N THR A 950 26.64 36.84 -7.31
CA THR A 950 27.65 35.90 -7.82
C THR A 950 27.08 34.90 -8.82
N GLN A 951 25.76 34.80 -8.93
CA GLN A 951 25.08 33.88 -9.84
C GLN A 951 24.84 34.56 -11.20
N ASP A 952 25.00 33.79 -12.27
CA ASP A 952 24.78 34.26 -13.66
C ASP A 952 23.39 33.88 -14.23
N LEU A 953 22.52 33.29 -13.40
CA LEU A 953 21.20 32.77 -13.78
C LEU A 953 20.07 33.63 -13.19
N PRO A 954 19.05 34.03 -13.97
CA PRO A 954 17.87 34.72 -13.43
C PRO A 954 17.07 33.79 -12.52
N PHE A 955 16.61 34.27 -11.36
CA PHE A 955 15.78 33.51 -10.42
C PHE A 955 14.34 34.05 -10.43
N ASP A 956 13.36 33.13 -10.51
CA ASP A 956 11.92 33.48 -10.50
C ASP A 956 11.27 33.27 -9.13
N LEU A 957 11.93 32.50 -8.24
CA LEU A 957 11.57 32.36 -6.83
C LEU A 957 12.82 32.52 -5.96
N ILE A 958 12.74 33.43 -4.98
CA ILE A 958 13.80 33.67 -4.00
C ILE A 958 13.24 33.47 -2.59
N LEU A 959 13.80 32.54 -1.82
CA LEU A 959 13.49 32.36 -0.39
C LEU A 959 14.45 33.20 0.48
N VAL A 960 13.89 33.92 1.44
CA VAL A 960 14.63 34.61 2.50
C VAL A 960 14.28 33.99 3.85
N ASP A 961 15.05 32.98 4.27
CA ASP A 961 14.91 32.30 5.57
C ASP A 961 16.22 32.25 6.39
N GLY A 962 17.29 32.86 5.89
CA GLY A 962 18.61 32.91 6.51
C GLY A 962 18.80 34.07 7.47
N ARG A 963 20.08 34.48 7.59
CA ARG A 963 20.49 35.70 8.30
C ARG A 963 20.39 36.93 7.38
N PHE A 964 20.52 38.10 7.98
CA PHE A 964 20.51 39.40 7.27
C PHE A 964 19.23 39.66 6.47
N ARG A 965 18.04 39.25 6.97
CA ARG A 965 16.84 39.07 6.11
C ARG A 965 16.43 40.33 5.35
N VAL A 966 16.52 41.50 5.98
CA VAL A 966 16.22 42.78 5.33
C VAL A 966 17.23 43.10 4.22
N ALA A 967 18.53 42.95 4.49
CA ALA A 967 19.57 43.19 3.48
C ALA A 967 19.47 42.20 2.32
N SER A 968 19.30 40.91 2.60
CA SER A 968 19.11 39.84 1.60
C SER A 968 17.87 40.10 0.73
N THR A 969 16.76 40.56 1.31
CA THR A 969 15.56 40.97 0.55
C THR A 969 15.85 42.15 -0.39
N LEU A 970 16.54 43.19 0.09
CA LEU A 970 16.84 44.38 -0.70
C LEU A 970 17.88 44.11 -1.80
N GLU A 971 18.87 43.26 -1.54
CA GLU A 971 19.81 42.75 -2.56
C GLU A 971 19.10 41.86 -3.59
N SER A 972 18.10 41.08 -3.19
CA SER A 972 17.25 40.29 -4.12
C SER A 972 16.46 41.18 -5.09
N ILE A 973 15.88 42.27 -4.58
CA ILE A 973 15.16 43.26 -5.41
C ILE A 973 16.10 43.88 -6.43
N ASP A 974 17.29 44.30 -6.00
CA ASP A 974 18.29 44.92 -6.88
C ASP A 974 18.80 43.92 -7.93
N TYR A 975 19.08 42.67 -7.52
CA TYR A 975 19.45 41.57 -8.42
C TYR A 975 18.40 41.33 -9.52
N VAL A 976 17.12 41.23 -9.15
CA VAL A 976 16.04 41.02 -10.14
C VAL A 976 15.89 42.24 -11.06
N LEU A 977 16.07 43.47 -10.55
CA LEU A 977 16.07 44.69 -11.36
C LEU A 977 17.28 44.82 -12.30
N GLU A 978 18.31 43.99 -12.16
CA GLU A 978 19.49 43.97 -13.04
C GLU A 978 19.55 42.75 -13.97
N LYS A 979 19.25 41.55 -13.47
CA LYS A 979 19.42 40.27 -14.19
C LYS A 979 18.12 39.49 -14.43
N GLY A 980 17.00 39.86 -13.81
CA GLY A 980 15.75 39.10 -13.82
C GLY A 980 14.57 39.80 -14.48
N ASP A 981 13.36 39.24 -14.29
CA ASP A 981 12.09 39.87 -14.66
C ASP A 981 11.33 40.29 -13.38
N PRO A 982 11.23 41.60 -13.07
CA PRO A 982 10.54 42.08 -11.86
C PRO A 982 9.01 41.89 -11.91
N THR A 983 8.43 41.53 -13.06
CA THR A 983 6.99 41.25 -13.20
C THR A 983 6.60 39.81 -12.86
N SER A 984 7.54 38.86 -13.02
CA SER A 984 7.32 37.44 -12.74
C SER A 984 8.01 36.94 -11.47
N ALA A 985 9.13 37.56 -11.07
CA ALA A 985 9.91 37.13 -9.91
C ALA A 985 9.14 37.32 -8.59
N ARG A 986 9.24 36.32 -7.72
CA ARG A 986 8.55 36.27 -6.42
C ARG A 986 9.57 36.12 -5.30
N ILE A 987 9.42 36.91 -4.25
CA ILE A 987 10.24 36.81 -3.04
C ILE A 987 9.37 36.22 -1.93
N PHE A 988 9.74 35.04 -1.43
CA PHE A 988 9.12 34.40 -0.28
C PHE A 988 9.93 34.75 0.96
N ILE A 989 9.29 35.37 1.96
CA ILE A 989 9.93 35.70 3.24
C ILE A 989 9.17 34.97 4.34
N HIS A 990 9.85 34.02 4.97
CA HIS A 990 9.36 33.31 6.15
C HIS A 990 9.48 34.22 7.38
N ASP A 991 8.66 33.99 8.41
CA ASP A 991 8.76 34.71 9.69
C ASP A 991 8.67 36.25 9.48
N PHE A 992 7.82 36.70 8.55
CA PHE A 992 7.74 38.12 8.15
C PHE A 992 6.77 38.90 9.05
N TRP A 993 5.53 38.42 9.18
CA TRP A 993 4.47 39.19 9.83
C TRP A 993 4.59 39.28 11.36
N ASN A 994 5.44 38.44 11.96
CA ASN A 994 5.81 38.50 13.39
C ASN A 994 7.10 39.33 13.65
N ARG A 995 7.69 39.96 12.62
CA ARG A 995 8.92 40.78 12.74
C ARG A 995 8.71 42.19 12.18
N ASP A 996 8.23 43.10 13.03
CA ASP A 996 8.03 44.53 12.68
C ASP A 996 9.26 45.19 12.03
N PHE A 997 10.46 44.76 12.39
CA PHE A 997 11.72 45.27 11.86
C PHE A 997 11.93 44.99 10.36
N TYR A 998 11.21 44.03 9.76
CA TYR A 998 11.32 43.74 8.32
C TYR A 998 10.46 44.67 7.45
N LYS A 999 9.52 45.41 8.04
CA LYS A 999 8.60 46.32 7.31
C LYS A 999 9.25 47.33 6.36
N PRO A 1000 10.50 47.80 6.51
CA PRO A 1000 11.16 48.67 5.52
C PRO A 1000 11.18 48.12 4.08
N VAL A 1001 11.15 46.79 3.88
CA VAL A 1001 11.11 46.21 2.52
C VAL A 1001 9.77 46.47 1.82
N LEU A 1002 8.68 46.73 2.56
CA LEU A 1002 7.35 47.08 2.02
C LEU A 1002 7.34 48.45 1.34
N GLU A 1003 8.40 49.26 1.45
CA GLU A 1003 8.58 50.43 0.59
C GLU A 1003 8.64 49.98 -0.90
N PHE A 1004 9.27 48.83 -1.16
CA PHE A 1004 9.60 48.31 -2.50
C PHE A 1004 8.79 47.08 -2.94
N LEU A 1005 8.13 46.39 -2.00
CA LEU A 1005 7.37 45.16 -2.24
C LEU A 1005 5.87 45.31 -2.00
N ASP A 1006 5.07 44.60 -2.80
CA ASP A 1006 3.64 44.38 -2.57
C ASP A 1006 3.41 42.93 -2.12
N ALA A 1007 2.59 42.72 -1.08
CA ALA A 1007 2.25 41.39 -0.59
C ALA A 1007 1.19 40.74 -1.49
N GLU A 1008 1.53 39.60 -2.10
CA GLU A 1008 0.62 38.84 -2.97
C GLU A 1008 -0.23 37.85 -2.16
N LYS A 1009 0.39 37.13 -1.22
CA LYS A 1009 -0.31 36.18 -0.34
C LYS A 1009 0.43 36.01 0.99
N THR A 1010 -0.35 35.90 2.06
CA THR A 1010 0.11 35.61 3.41
C THR A 1010 -0.47 34.27 3.86
N VAL A 1011 0.34 33.45 4.51
CA VAL A 1011 -0.09 32.28 5.27
C VAL A 1011 0.64 32.33 6.59
N GLU A 1012 -0.10 32.48 7.68
CA GLU A 1012 0.42 32.61 9.05
C GLU A 1012 1.52 33.67 9.18
N THR A 1013 2.79 33.29 9.33
CA THR A 1013 3.92 34.23 9.46
C THR A 1013 4.60 34.55 8.13
N ALA A 1014 4.51 33.63 7.17
CA ALA A 1014 5.11 33.73 5.85
C ALA A 1014 4.36 34.68 4.90
N GLY A 1015 5.12 35.35 4.05
CA GLY A 1015 4.59 36.20 2.97
C GLY A 1015 5.28 35.95 1.64
N LEU A 1016 4.49 35.91 0.57
CA LEU A 1016 4.94 35.95 -0.82
C LEU A 1016 4.75 37.36 -1.37
N PHE A 1017 5.79 37.91 -1.97
CA PHE A 1017 5.88 39.31 -2.38
C PHE A 1017 6.26 39.46 -3.85
N LYS A 1018 5.74 40.53 -4.47
CA LYS A 1018 6.09 41.00 -5.81
C LYS A 1018 6.81 42.35 -5.74
N ILE A 1019 7.68 42.58 -6.72
CA ILE A 1019 8.44 43.82 -6.85
C ILE A 1019 7.54 44.92 -7.43
N LYS A 1020 7.53 46.10 -6.80
CA LYS A 1020 6.75 47.25 -7.30
C LYS A 1020 7.30 47.75 -8.64
N ALA A 1021 6.41 48.11 -9.56
CA ALA A 1021 6.77 48.56 -10.90
C ALA A 1021 7.62 49.85 -10.96
N ASN A 1022 7.57 50.71 -9.94
CA ASN A 1022 8.22 52.02 -9.92
C ASN A 1022 9.09 52.22 -8.68
N ILE A 1023 10.22 51.51 -8.59
CA ILE A 1023 11.16 51.60 -7.46
C ILE A 1023 12.17 52.74 -7.68
N ASN A 1024 12.36 53.58 -6.65
CA ASN A 1024 13.46 54.54 -6.61
C ASN A 1024 14.77 53.83 -6.21
N ARG A 1025 15.71 53.67 -7.16
CA ARG A 1025 17.00 53.00 -6.93
C ARG A 1025 17.93 53.73 -5.95
N GLU A 1026 17.94 55.06 -5.93
CA GLU A 1026 18.76 55.84 -4.97
C GLU A 1026 18.28 55.60 -3.53
N ARG A 1027 16.96 55.57 -3.35
CA ARG A 1027 16.31 55.24 -2.09
C ARG A 1027 16.54 53.79 -1.68
N LEU A 1028 16.44 52.84 -2.62
CA LEU A 1028 16.79 51.43 -2.40
C LEU A 1028 18.25 51.30 -1.89
N ASN A 1029 19.22 51.92 -2.57
CA ASN A 1029 20.63 51.91 -2.16
C ASN A 1029 20.87 52.55 -0.79
N THR A 1030 20.16 53.62 -0.46
CA THR A 1030 20.19 54.25 0.87
C THR A 1030 19.72 53.27 1.95
N VAL A 1031 18.60 52.57 1.71
CA VAL A 1031 18.07 51.58 2.68
C VAL A 1031 18.99 50.36 2.76
N LYS A 1032 19.49 49.81 1.63
CA LYS A 1032 20.49 48.72 1.61
C LYS A 1032 21.68 49.02 2.51
N THR A 1033 22.26 50.22 2.37
CA THR A 1033 23.44 50.66 3.14
C THR A 1033 23.19 50.68 4.66
N ASN A 1034 21.98 51.03 5.09
CA ASN A 1034 21.62 51.08 6.52
C ASN A 1034 21.47 49.69 7.17
N PHE A 1035 21.21 48.64 6.39
CA PHE A 1035 20.95 47.29 6.90
C PHE A 1035 22.05 46.27 6.55
N GLN A 1036 23.08 46.63 5.77
CA GLN A 1036 24.10 45.70 5.27
C GLN A 1036 24.96 44.99 6.35
N GLN A 1037 24.95 45.48 7.60
CA GLN A 1037 25.63 44.85 8.75
C GLN A 1037 24.64 44.27 9.77
N ASP A 1038 23.33 44.30 9.48
CA ASP A 1038 22.30 43.84 10.41
C ASP A 1038 22.01 42.35 10.22
N TYR A 1039 22.56 41.51 11.10
CA TYR A 1039 22.49 40.05 11.03
C TYR A 1039 21.13 39.43 11.45
N ARG A 1040 20.17 40.27 11.83
CA ARG A 1040 18.86 39.84 12.36
C ARG A 1040 17.97 39.15 11.30
#